data_AF-A0AAW0TL37-F1
#
_entry.id   AF-A0AAW0TL37-F1
#
_cell.length_a   1.000
_cell.length_b   1.000
_cell.length_c   1.000
_cell.angle_alpha   90.00
_cell.angle_beta   90.00
_cell.angle_gamma   90.00
#
_symmetry.space_group_name_H-M   'P 1'
#
loop_
_entity.id
_entity.type
_entity.pdbx_description
1 polymer ?
#
loop_
_entity_poly.entity_id
_entity_poly.type
_entity_poly.pdbx_seq_one_letter_code
_entity_poly.pdbx_strand_id
1 'polypeptide(L)'
;MEYQNDQDEYMEQEEEWEREGLLDPAWEKQQKKTFTAWCNSHLRKAGTLIESIEEEFRNGLKLMLLLEVISGETLPKPDRGKMRFHKIANVNKALDFIASKGVKLVSIGAEEIVDGNLKMTLGMIWTIILRFAIQDISVEEMTAKEGLLLWCQRKTAPYKNVNVQNFHTSFKDGLAFCALIHRHRPDLLDYSQLSKDDPLHNLNLAFDIAEKHLDIPRMLDPDDLVNTPKADERAIMTYVSCYYHAFQGAQQAEMAANRICKVLKVNQENERLMEEYERLTSDLLEWIRRTLPWLQARQPDNTLSDLQKKLEEYRLYRRNHKPPRVEQKARLETNFNTLQTKLRLSNRPAYLPSEGKTVTDIANAWKNLEGCEKSFEEWLLSEMMRLERLEHLAKKFKHKAQIHETWTHGKEEMLKSSDFRHCKLNELKALKKKHEAFESDLAAHQDRVEQIAAIAQELNALDYYDSATINTRCQAICDQWDRLGTLTTTRRNALEETEKLLEKIDQLHLEFAKRAAPFNNWLDGACEDLVDMFIVHTIEEIQGLIDAHSQFKATLGEADKEYQAITALVTEVQNTAQKYQIPGALDNPYTTLTAQVITNKWGEVRKLVPQRDATLQAELQKQQNNESLRRQFAEKANGVGPWIEKQMDAVAAIGMGMHGSVLEDQLNRLKDYENAVISNKAIMDEMEKIHQSVQESMVFENRCVYCLYHPQFDQHSS
;
A
#
# COMPACT_ATOMS: atom_id res chain seq x y z
N MET A 1 -69.66 -57.07 -21.16
CA MET A 1 -70.73 -58.00 -21.58
C MET A 1 -70.04 -59.31 -21.83
N GLU A 2 -70.55 -60.42 -21.27
CA GLU A 2 -69.88 -61.71 -20.99
C GLU A 2 -69.26 -61.81 -19.58
N TYR A 3 -70.10 -61.76 -18.54
CA TYR A 3 -69.79 -62.29 -17.20
C TYR A 3 -71.11 -62.56 -16.45
N GLN A 4 -71.99 -63.37 -17.04
CA GLN A 4 -73.27 -63.73 -16.42
C GLN A 4 -73.62 -65.22 -16.50
N ASN A 5 -72.75 -66.08 -17.05
CA ASN A 5 -73.06 -67.50 -17.23
C ASN A 5 -72.48 -68.43 -16.14
N ASP A 6 -71.52 -67.99 -15.33
CA ASP A 6 -70.86 -68.89 -14.36
C ASP A 6 -71.62 -69.05 -13.03
N GLN A 7 -72.67 -68.24 -12.77
CA GLN A 7 -73.50 -68.40 -11.57
C GLN A 7 -74.58 -69.47 -11.72
N ASP A 8 -74.93 -69.85 -12.96
CA ASP A 8 -76.02 -70.79 -13.22
C ASP A 8 -75.54 -72.26 -13.19
N GLU A 9 -74.28 -72.57 -13.53
CA GLU A 9 -73.72 -73.94 -13.44
C GLU A 9 -73.59 -74.46 -12.00
N TYR A 10 -73.38 -73.58 -11.02
CA TYR A 10 -73.31 -73.96 -9.60
C TYR A 10 -74.66 -74.32 -9.00
N MET A 11 -75.75 -73.71 -9.51
CA MET A 11 -77.11 -74.03 -9.09
C MET A 11 -77.53 -75.41 -9.64
N GLU A 12 -77.04 -75.81 -10.82
CA GLU A 12 -77.36 -77.11 -11.43
C GLU A 12 -76.72 -78.31 -10.71
N GLN A 13 -75.53 -78.17 -10.11
CA GLN A 13 -74.90 -79.26 -9.33
C GLN A 13 -75.50 -79.43 -7.92
N GLU A 14 -76.10 -78.40 -7.32
CA GLU A 14 -76.88 -78.55 -6.08
C GLU A 14 -78.24 -79.23 -6.35
N GLU A 15 -78.81 -79.06 -7.55
CA GLU A 15 -80.08 -79.69 -7.95
C GLU A 15 -80.02 -81.22 -8.15
N GLU A 16 -78.84 -81.81 -8.35
CA GLU A 16 -78.68 -83.27 -8.47
C GLU A 16 -78.65 -84.02 -7.13
N TRP A 17 -78.30 -83.36 -6.01
CA TRP A 17 -78.13 -84.03 -4.71
C TRP A 17 -79.38 -83.97 -3.83
N GLU A 18 -80.31 -83.05 -4.11
CA GLU A 18 -81.60 -82.97 -3.40
C GLU A 18 -82.65 -83.98 -3.93
N ARG A 19 -82.31 -84.78 -4.94
CA ARG A 19 -83.21 -85.75 -5.59
C ARG A 19 -83.23 -87.15 -4.95
N GLU A 20 -82.40 -87.43 -3.94
CA GLU A 20 -82.45 -88.68 -3.14
C GLU A 20 -82.81 -88.41 -1.68
N GLY A 21 -84.06 -88.69 -1.33
CA GLY A 21 -84.68 -88.38 -0.04
C GLY A 21 -84.26 -89.22 1.17
N LEU A 22 -82.97 -89.31 1.52
CA LEU A 22 -82.50 -89.70 2.85
C LEU A 22 -81.10 -89.09 3.13
N LEU A 23 -81.07 -87.96 3.87
CA LEU A 23 -79.87 -87.57 4.63
C LEU A 23 -79.52 -88.70 5.60
N ASP A 24 -78.26 -89.12 5.62
CA ASP A 24 -77.75 -90.09 6.59
C ASP A 24 -77.95 -89.51 8.01
N PRO A 25 -78.65 -90.20 8.94
CA PRO A 25 -78.79 -89.77 10.32
C PRO A 25 -77.46 -89.42 11.02
N ALA A 26 -76.34 -90.00 10.55
CA ALA A 26 -74.99 -89.66 11.03
C ALA A 26 -74.58 -88.22 10.64
N TRP A 27 -74.91 -87.77 9.42
CA TRP A 27 -74.58 -86.42 8.94
C TRP A 27 -75.40 -85.34 9.65
N GLU A 28 -76.68 -85.60 9.91
CA GLU A 28 -77.53 -84.67 10.69
C GLU A 28 -76.96 -84.43 12.09
N LYS A 29 -76.49 -85.49 12.76
CA LYS A 29 -75.86 -85.40 14.08
C LYS A 29 -74.55 -84.60 14.03
N GLN A 30 -73.73 -84.81 13.00
CA GLN A 30 -72.45 -84.11 12.83
C GLN A 30 -72.65 -82.61 12.51
N GLN A 31 -73.56 -82.29 11.58
CA GLN A 31 -73.92 -80.91 11.24
C GLN A 31 -74.50 -80.17 12.45
N LYS A 32 -75.39 -80.81 13.21
CA LYS A 32 -75.96 -80.23 14.43
C LYS A 32 -74.89 -79.78 15.41
N LYS A 33 -73.91 -80.64 15.74
CA LYS A 33 -72.80 -80.27 16.63
C LYS A 33 -72.00 -79.10 16.08
N THR A 34 -71.57 -79.20 14.81
CA THR A 34 -70.69 -78.22 14.18
C THR A 34 -71.34 -76.85 14.03
N PHE A 35 -72.57 -76.81 13.54
CA PHE A 35 -73.31 -75.55 13.34
C PHE A 35 -73.68 -74.90 14.67
N THR A 36 -74.01 -75.70 15.70
CA THR A 36 -74.23 -75.16 17.06
C THR A 36 -72.96 -74.51 17.59
N ALA A 37 -71.81 -75.18 17.49
CA ALA A 37 -70.52 -74.64 17.91
C ALA A 37 -70.12 -73.39 17.11
N TRP A 38 -70.35 -73.38 15.80
CA TRP A 38 -70.13 -72.22 14.95
C TRP A 38 -70.99 -71.03 15.37
N CYS A 39 -72.30 -71.22 15.56
CA CYS A 39 -73.20 -70.17 16.05
C CYS A 39 -72.71 -69.64 17.40
N ASN A 40 -72.34 -70.52 18.32
CA ASN A 40 -71.81 -70.15 19.63
C ASN A 40 -70.49 -69.38 19.56
N SER A 41 -69.64 -69.66 18.57
CA SER A 41 -68.37 -68.92 18.34
C SER A 41 -68.60 -67.42 18.08
N HIS A 42 -69.76 -67.08 17.50
CA HIS A 42 -70.20 -65.72 17.24
C HIS A 42 -71.08 -65.18 18.38
N LEU A 43 -72.08 -65.93 18.82
CA LEU A 43 -73.01 -65.51 19.88
C LEU A 43 -72.32 -65.25 21.23
N ARG A 44 -71.20 -65.94 21.53
CA ARG A 44 -70.39 -65.65 22.73
C ARG A 44 -69.91 -64.20 22.77
N LYS A 45 -69.67 -63.57 21.60
CA LYS A 45 -69.28 -62.16 21.50
C LYS A 45 -70.42 -61.21 21.90
N ALA A 46 -71.67 -61.66 21.78
CA ALA A 46 -72.87 -60.96 22.25
C ALA A 46 -73.36 -61.46 23.63
N GLY A 47 -72.57 -62.28 24.33
CA GLY A 47 -72.88 -62.76 25.68
C GLY A 47 -74.00 -63.80 25.78
N THR A 48 -74.28 -64.55 24.71
CA THR A 48 -75.28 -65.64 24.72
C THR A 48 -74.78 -66.90 24.02
N LEU A 49 -75.42 -68.04 24.27
CA LEU A 49 -75.10 -69.36 23.71
C LEU A 49 -76.38 -70.15 23.45
N ILE A 50 -76.29 -71.19 22.62
CA ILE A 50 -77.34 -72.18 22.35
C ILE A 50 -76.84 -73.60 22.67
N GLU A 51 -77.70 -74.41 23.29
CA GLU A 51 -77.51 -75.83 23.57
C GLU A 51 -78.17 -76.70 22.50
N SER A 52 -79.37 -76.34 22.06
CA SER A 52 -80.12 -77.04 21.00
C SER A 52 -80.49 -76.09 19.86
N ILE A 53 -79.93 -76.34 18.67
CA ILE A 53 -80.13 -75.49 17.50
C ILE A 53 -81.59 -75.50 17.02
N GLU A 54 -82.25 -76.66 17.07
CA GLU A 54 -83.64 -76.83 16.63
C GLU A 54 -84.66 -76.26 17.60
N GLU A 55 -84.34 -76.10 18.89
CA GLU A 55 -85.25 -75.52 19.87
C GLU A 55 -85.04 -74.01 20.06
N GLU A 56 -83.79 -73.56 20.06
CA GLU A 56 -83.46 -72.20 20.48
C GLU A 56 -83.57 -71.15 19.36
N PHE A 57 -83.54 -71.58 18.09
CA PHE A 57 -83.84 -70.68 16.97
C PHE A 57 -85.33 -70.56 16.66
N ARG A 58 -86.20 -71.39 17.27
CA ARG A 58 -87.65 -71.38 17.03
C ARG A 58 -88.33 -70.05 17.34
N ASN A 59 -87.75 -69.23 18.21
CA ASN A 59 -88.33 -67.92 18.58
C ASN A 59 -87.83 -66.76 17.70
N GLY A 60 -86.86 -67.02 16.81
CA GLY A 60 -86.23 -66.05 15.91
C GLY A 60 -85.25 -65.06 16.57
N LEU A 61 -85.28 -64.87 17.90
CA LEU A 61 -84.47 -63.85 18.57
C LEU A 61 -82.97 -64.12 18.50
N LYS A 62 -82.56 -65.35 18.81
CA LYS A 62 -81.14 -65.74 18.74
C LYS A 62 -80.62 -65.80 17.31
N LEU A 63 -81.49 -66.15 16.36
CA LEU A 63 -81.18 -66.13 14.93
C LEU A 63 -80.93 -64.69 14.44
N MET A 64 -81.81 -63.75 14.81
CA MET A 64 -81.62 -62.34 14.47
C MET A 64 -80.33 -61.78 15.07
N LEU A 65 -80.06 -62.06 16.36
CA LEU A 65 -78.82 -61.61 17.01
C LEU A 65 -77.57 -62.21 16.35
N LEU A 66 -77.61 -63.48 15.95
CA LEU A 66 -76.51 -64.11 15.22
C LEU A 66 -76.23 -63.35 13.91
N LEU A 67 -77.27 -63.02 13.14
CA LEU A 67 -77.15 -62.26 11.89
C LEU A 67 -76.57 -60.86 12.11
N GLU A 68 -76.97 -60.17 13.18
CA GLU A 68 -76.39 -58.87 13.54
C GLU A 68 -74.89 -58.98 13.84
N VAL A 69 -74.49 -60.00 14.61
CA VAL A 69 -73.09 -60.19 15.01
C VAL A 69 -72.19 -60.55 13.82
N ILE A 70 -72.65 -61.40 12.91
CA ILE A 70 -71.83 -61.82 11.76
C ILE A 70 -71.77 -60.77 10.65
N SER A 71 -72.83 -59.98 10.47
CA SER A 71 -72.87 -58.93 9.44
C SER A 71 -72.34 -57.59 9.92
N GLY A 72 -72.38 -57.32 11.24
CA GLY A 72 -72.11 -56.01 11.81
C GLY A 72 -73.24 -54.99 11.59
N GLU A 73 -74.39 -55.42 11.05
CA GLU A 73 -75.55 -54.57 10.75
C GLU A 73 -76.70 -54.81 11.74
N THR A 74 -77.51 -53.79 12.01
CA THR A 74 -78.66 -53.90 12.92
C THR A 74 -79.92 -54.38 12.18
N LEU A 75 -80.61 -55.39 12.71
CA LEU A 75 -81.86 -55.92 12.17
C LEU A 75 -83.09 -55.16 12.74
N PRO A 76 -84.28 -55.29 12.11
CA PRO A 76 -85.51 -54.71 12.65
C PRO A 76 -85.82 -55.20 14.07
N LYS A 77 -86.46 -54.35 14.90
CA LYS A 77 -86.74 -54.71 16.30
C LYS A 77 -87.59 -56.01 16.39
N PRO A 78 -87.22 -56.96 17.26
CA PRO A 78 -87.97 -58.20 17.41
C PRO A 78 -89.30 -57.97 18.14
N ASP A 79 -90.30 -58.78 17.78
CA ASP A 79 -91.60 -58.84 18.43
C ASP A 79 -91.49 -59.65 19.72
N ARG A 80 -91.90 -59.06 20.85
CA ARG A 80 -91.65 -59.58 22.21
C ARG A 80 -92.71 -60.57 22.73
N GLY A 81 -93.63 -61.01 21.87
CA GLY A 81 -94.73 -61.90 22.28
C GLY A 81 -94.37 -63.38 22.30
N LYS A 82 -95.06 -64.18 23.14
CA LYS A 82 -94.82 -65.63 23.30
C LYS A 82 -95.61 -66.52 22.31
N MET A 83 -96.63 -65.97 21.66
CA MET A 83 -97.50 -66.72 20.74
C MET A 83 -96.76 -67.11 19.44
N ARG A 84 -97.16 -68.22 18.81
CA ARG A 84 -96.53 -68.77 17.59
C ARG A 84 -96.36 -67.74 16.47
N PHE A 85 -97.34 -66.86 16.23
CA PHE A 85 -97.23 -65.84 15.17
C PHE A 85 -96.14 -64.79 15.43
N HIS A 86 -95.83 -64.44 16.69
CA HIS A 86 -94.71 -63.54 17.00
C HIS A 86 -93.36 -64.20 16.69
N LYS A 87 -93.25 -65.51 16.95
CA LYS A 87 -92.06 -66.29 16.60
C LYS A 87 -91.85 -66.34 15.08
N ILE A 88 -92.94 -66.58 14.33
CA ILE A 88 -92.93 -66.55 12.86
C ILE A 88 -92.51 -65.18 12.34
N ALA A 89 -93.04 -64.09 12.91
CA ALA A 89 -92.67 -62.74 12.51
C ALA A 89 -91.18 -62.43 12.74
N ASN A 90 -90.60 -62.90 13.85
CA ASN A 90 -89.16 -62.75 14.12
C ASN A 90 -88.29 -63.58 13.18
N VAL A 91 -88.69 -64.84 12.91
CA VAL A 91 -87.98 -65.69 11.93
C VAL A 91 -88.08 -65.09 10.53
N ASN A 92 -89.25 -64.58 10.11
CA ASN A 92 -89.41 -63.89 8.83
C ASN A 92 -88.47 -62.67 8.72
N LYS A 93 -88.36 -61.83 9.75
CA LYS A 93 -87.40 -60.71 9.76
C LYS A 93 -85.96 -61.18 9.54
N ALA A 94 -85.59 -62.34 10.12
CA ALA A 94 -84.27 -62.94 9.90
C ALA A 94 -84.10 -63.50 8.48
N LEU A 95 -85.11 -64.23 7.97
CA LEU A 95 -85.10 -64.80 6.61
C LEU A 95 -85.07 -63.69 5.54
N ASP A 96 -85.84 -62.62 5.72
CA ASP A 96 -85.84 -61.44 4.83
C ASP A 96 -84.46 -60.79 4.79
N PHE A 97 -83.79 -60.68 5.95
CA PHE A 97 -82.42 -60.17 6.01
C PHE A 97 -81.45 -61.10 5.26
N ILE A 98 -81.54 -62.42 5.45
CA ILE A 98 -80.71 -63.40 4.74
C ILE A 98 -80.93 -63.31 3.23
N ALA A 99 -82.17 -63.25 2.78
CA ALA A 99 -82.53 -63.08 1.37
C ALA A 99 -81.97 -61.76 0.80
N SER A 100 -82.03 -60.66 1.56
CA SER A 100 -81.46 -59.36 1.16
C SER A 100 -79.95 -59.38 0.94
N LYS A 101 -79.24 -60.36 1.54
CA LYS A 101 -77.78 -60.53 1.39
C LYS A 101 -77.41 -61.45 0.22
N GLY A 102 -78.38 -61.82 -0.62
CA GLY A 102 -78.16 -62.56 -1.86
C GLY A 102 -78.23 -64.08 -1.71
N VAL A 103 -78.85 -64.58 -0.63
CA VAL A 103 -79.06 -66.01 -0.40
C VAL A 103 -80.41 -66.45 -0.97
N LYS A 104 -80.42 -67.49 -1.81
CA LYS A 104 -81.65 -68.11 -2.31
C LYS A 104 -82.18 -69.12 -1.28
N LEU A 105 -83.27 -68.77 -0.60
CA LEU A 105 -83.94 -69.66 0.37
C LEU A 105 -84.94 -70.57 -0.37
N VAL A 106 -84.45 -71.65 -0.98
CA VAL A 106 -85.32 -72.65 -1.63
C VAL A 106 -85.87 -73.60 -0.56
N SER A 107 -87.18 -73.79 -0.54
CA SER A 107 -87.91 -74.69 0.38
C SER A 107 -87.87 -74.34 1.88
N ILE A 108 -87.12 -73.33 2.35
CA ILE A 108 -87.05 -72.94 3.77
C ILE A 108 -88.09 -71.85 4.10
N GLY A 109 -89.17 -72.24 4.82
CA GLY A 109 -90.17 -71.32 5.35
C GLY A 109 -89.98 -70.99 6.84
N ALA A 110 -90.47 -69.84 7.30
CA ALA A 110 -90.40 -69.46 8.72
C ALA A 110 -91.20 -70.42 9.61
N GLU A 111 -92.28 -71.01 9.11
CA GLU A 111 -93.08 -72.00 9.82
C GLU A 111 -92.24 -73.23 10.21
N GLU A 112 -91.41 -73.74 9.29
CA GLU A 112 -90.58 -74.92 9.50
C GLU A 112 -89.56 -74.72 10.64
N ILE A 113 -88.97 -73.52 10.71
CA ILE A 113 -88.01 -73.15 11.76
C ILE A 113 -88.73 -73.00 13.11
N VAL A 114 -89.90 -72.39 13.14
CA VAL A 114 -90.69 -72.21 14.37
C VAL A 114 -91.24 -73.53 14.89
N ASP A 115 -91.59 -74.45 14.00
CA ASP A 115 -92.10 -75.78 14.34
C ASP A 115 -90.99 -76.76 14.75
N GLY A 116 -89.71 -76.38 14.56
CA GLY A 116 -88.55 -77.14 15.04
C GLY A 116 -88.07 -78.21 14.07
N ASN A 117 -88.31 -78.03 12.77
CA ASN A 117 -87.82 -78.96 11.75
C ASN A 117 -86.28 -78.88 11.67
N LEU A 118 -85.61 -79.90 12.21
CA LEU A 118 -84.15 -79.96 12.32
C LEU A 118 -83.48 -79.83 10.94
N LYS A 119 -83.97 -80.54 9.92
CA LYS A 119 -83.38 -80.49 8.56
C LYS A 119 -83.43 -79.08 7.98
N MET A 120 -84.57 -78.41 8.12
CA MET A 120 -84.76 -77.05 7.59
C MET A 120 -83.94 -76.03 8.38
N THR A 121 -83.80 -76.22 9.69
CA THR A 121 -82.96 -75.38 10.55
C THR A 121 -81.49 -75.53 10.20
N LEU A 122 -80.99 -76.76 10.00
CA LEU A 122 -79.62 -77.00 9.56
C LEU A 122 -79.36 -76.45 8.16
N GLY A 123 -80.31 -76.61 7.24
CA GLY A 123 -80.24 -76.04 5.89
C GLY A 123 -80.13 -74.51 5.91
N MET A 124 -80.94 -73.83 6.73
CA MET A 124 -80.87 -72.37 6.90
C MET A 124 -79.53 -71.92 7.50
N ILE A 125 -79.03 -72.62 8.53
CA ILE A 125 -77.74 -72.23 9.14
C ILE A 125 -76.58 -72.48 8.19
N TRP A 126 -76.64 -73.53 7.37
CA TRP A 126 -75.66 -73.76 6.31
C TRP A 126 -75.62 -72.60 5.31
N THR A 127 -76.77 -72.13 4.82
CA THR A 127 -76.77 -71.02 3.84
C THR A 127 -76.22 -69.72 4.44
N ILE A 128 -76.42 -69.49 5.74
CA ILE A 128 -75.80 -68.38 6.48
C ILE A 128 -74.28 -68.56 6.54
N ILE A 129 -73.79 -69.74 6.95
CA ILE A 129 -72.35 -70.03 7.01
C ILE A 129 -71.72 -69.85 5.63
N LEU A 130 -72.32 -70.44 4.60
CA LEU A 130 -71.84 -70.35 3.23
C LEU A 130 -71.71 -68.88 2.82
N ARG A 131 -72.76 -68.07 3.02
CA ARG A 131 -72.76 -66.67 2.59
C ARG A 131 -71.76 -65.79 3.33
N PHE A 132 -71.73 -65.88 4.66
CA PHE A 132 -71.01 -64.92 5.51
C PHE A 132 -69.60 -65.37 5.91
N ALA A 133 -69.31 -66.68 5.87
CA ALA A 133 -68.00 -67.20 6.25
C ALA A 133 -67.20 -67.74 5.05
N ILE A 134 -67.84 -68.19 3.97
CA ILE A 134 -67.13 -68.92 2.90
C ILE A 134 -67.18 -68.19 1.56
N GLN A 135 -68.32 -67.62 1.18
CA GLN A 135 -68.54 -67.09 -0.16
C GLN A 135 -67.64 -65.91 -0.52
N ASP A 136 -67.29 -65.08 0.48
CA ASP A 136 -66.39 -63.94 0.31
C ASP A 136 -64.89 -64.34 0.28
N ILE A 137 -64.59 -65.63 0.47
CA ILE A 137 -63.23 -66.16 0.30
C ILE A 137 -62.92 -66.22 -1.19
N SER A 138 -62.04 -65.32 -1.65
CA SER A 138 -61.51 -65.30 -3.01
C SER A 138 -60.00 -65.56 -2.98
N VAL A 139 -59.57 -66.58 -3.71
CA VAL A 139 -58.16 -66.92 -3.91
C VAL A 139 -57.97 -67.20 -5.40
N GLU A 140 -57.19 -66.34 -6.07
CA GLU A 140 -56.92 -66.42 -7.52
C GLU A 140 -58.16 -66.52 -8.38
N GLU A 141 -59.10 -65.59 -8.18
CA GLU A 141 -60.33 -65.45 -8.98
C GLU A 141 -61.34 -66.60 -8.83
N MET A 142 -61.01 -67.68 -8.10
CA MET A 142 -61.95 -68.72 -7.70
C MET A 142 -62.77 -68.25 -6.48
N THR A 143 -64.08 -68.46 -6.50
CA THR A 143 -64.98 -67.99 -5.44
C THR A 143 -65.46 -69.12 -4.52
N ALA A 144 -65.69 -68.77 -3.26
CA ALA A 144 -66.30 -69.64 -2.24
C ALA A 144 -65.53 -70.93 -1.93
N LYS A 145 -66.11 -72.08 -2.30
CA LYS A 145 -65.62 -73.43 -1.94
C LYS A 145 -64.28 -73.74 -2.59
N GLU A 146 -64.13 -73.41 -3.87
CA GLU A 146 -62.92 -73.69 -4.64
C GLU A 146 -61.75 -72.84 -4.15
N GLY A 147 -61.99 -71.56 -3.86
CA GLY A 147 -60.98 -70.66 -3.28
C GLY A 147 -60.48 -71.15 -1.92
N LEU A 148 -61.39 -71.63 -1.05
CA LEU A 148 -61.02 -72.22 0.25
C LEU A 148 -60.23 -73.53 0.07
N LEU A 149 -60.62 -74.37 -0.89
CA LEU A 149 -59.93 -75.64 -1.17
C LEU A 149 -58.53 -75.40 -1.71
N LEU A 150 -58.38 -74.47 -2.67
CA LEU A 150 -57.11 -74.06 -3.24
C LEU A 150 -56.19 -73.46 -2.17
N TRP A 151 -56.74 -72.66 -1.25
CA TRP A 151 -55.98 -72.18 -0.10
C TRP A 151 -55.44 -73.33 0.75
N CYS A 152 -56.28 -74.32 1.08
CA CYS A 152 -55.84 -75.48 1.83
C CYS A 152 -54.70 -76.21 1.11
N GLN A 153 -54.90 -76.54 -0.17
CA GLN A 153 -53.93 -77.22 -1.02
C GLN A 153 -52.60 -76.48 -1.06
N ARG A 154 -52.59 -75.16 -1.25
CA ARG A 154 -51.34 -74.38 -1.29
C ARG A 154 -50.61 -74.34 0.04
N LYS A 155 -51.36 -74.25 1.13
CA LYS A 155 -50.76 -74.21 2.47
C LYS A 155 -50.24 -75.58 2.89
N THR A 156 -50.88 -76.66 2.45
CA THR A 156 -50.45 -78.04 2.73
C THR A 156 -49.54 -78.65 1.68
N ALA A 157 -49.35 -78.03 0.51
CA ALA A 157 -48.49 -78.55 -0.58
C ALA A 157 -47.06 -78.97 -0.16
N PRO A 158 -46.39 -78.28 0.80
CA PRO A 158 -45.07 -78.71 1.26
C PRO A 158 -45.07 -80.04 2.05
N TYR A 159 -46.22 -80.51 2.55
CA TYR A 159 -46.34 -81.68 3.40
C TYR A 159 -46.66 -82.92 2.57
N LYS A 160 -45.65 -83.75 2.32
CA LYS A 160 -45.75 -84.92 1.42
C LYS A 160 -46.83 -85.94 1.82
N ASN A 161 -47.15 -86.03 3.11
CA ASN A 161 -48.14 -86.95 3.67
C ASN A 161 -49.58 -86.39 3.65
N VAL A 162 -49.80 -85.19 3.12
CA VAL A 162 -51.11 -84.53 3.04
C VAL A 162 -51.46 -84.23 1.59
N ASN A 163 -52.62 -84.69 1.15
CA ASN A 163 -53.16 -84.38 -0.17
C ASN A 163 -54.64 -83.99 -0.03
N VAL A 164 -54.91 -82.69 -0.08
CA VAL A 164 -56.25 -82.13 0.08
C VAL A 164 -56.95 -82.03 -1.27
N GLN A 165 -57.95 -82.89 -1.50
CA GLN A 165 -58.72 -82.93 -2.76
C GLN A 165 -60.20 -82.60 -2.57
N ASN A 166 -60.71 -82.73 -1.34
CA ASN A 166 -62.11 -82.50 -0.99
C ASN A 166 -62.22 -82.12 0.49
N PHE A 167 -63.41 -81.68 0.92
CA PHE A 167 -63.69 -81.37 2.33
C PHE A 167 -64.34 -82.55 3.07
N HIS A 168 -64.09 -83.80 2.68
CA HIS A 168 -64.59 -84.98 3.41
C HIS A 168 -63.48 -85.96 3.78
N THR A 169 -62.93 -86.70 2.82
CA THR A 169 -61.99 -87.79 3.07
C THR A 169 -60.56 -87.28 3.26
N SER A 170 -60.20 -86.14 2.67
CA SER A 170 -58.86 -85.55 2.79
C SER A 170 -58.52 -85.02 4.18
N PHE A 171 -59.52 -84.76 5.03
CA PHE A 171 -59.31 -84.24 6.39
C PHE A 171 -59.45 -85.32 7.47
N LYS A 172 -59.77 -86.55 7.07
CA LYS A 172 -60.14 -87.64 7.98
C LYS A 172 -59.01 -88.13 8.87
N ASP A 173 -57.76 -88.06 8.39
CA ASP A 173 -56.58 -88.50 9.15
C ASP A 173 -56.02 -87.42 10.11
N GLY A 174 -56.63 -86.23 10.13
CA GLY A 174 -56.23 -85.08 10.96
C GLY A 174 -54.96 -84.36 10.51
N LEU A 175 -54.16 -84.96 9.62
CA LEU A 175 -52.87 -84.39 9.20
C LEU A 175 -53.06 -83.07 8.44
N ALA A 176 -54.14 -82.93 7.66
CA ALA A 176 -54.46 -81.69 6.97
C ALA A 176 -54.68 -80.51 7.93
N PHE A 177 -55.40 -80.71 9.05
CA PHE A 177 -55.58 -79.67 10.06
C PHE A 177 -54.25 -79.29 10.74
N CYS A 178 -53.46 -80.29 11.15
CA CYS A 178 -52.13 -80.07 11.72
C CYS A 178 -51.20 -79.32 10.75
N ALA A 179 -51.21 -79.67 9.46
CA ALA A 179 -50.39 -79.02 8.44
C ALA A 179 -50.78 -77.55 8.24
N LEU A 180 -52.08 -77.23 8.23
CA LEU A 180 -52.57 -75.86 8.13
C LEU A 180 -52.12 -74.99 9.31
N ILE A 181 -52.17 -75.53 10.53
CA ILE A 181 -51.69 -74.85 11.73
C ILE A 181 -50.18 -74.66 11.66
N HIS A 182 -49.41 -75.73 11.42
CA HIS A 182 -47.94 -75.68 11.39
C HIS A 182 -47.41 -74.75 10.30
N ARG A 183 -48.12 -74.63 9.16
CA ARG A 183 -47.71 -73.74 8.07
C ARG A 183 -47.75 -72.27 8.46
N HIS A 184 -48.72 -71.86 9.28
CA HIS A 184 -48.88 -70.47 9.72
C HIS A 184 -48.23 -70.20 11.08
N ARG A 185 -48.23 -71.20 11.95
CA ARG A 185 -47.73 -71.16 13.32
C ARG A 185 -46.94 -72.44 13.62
N PRO A 186 -45.72 -72.56 13.08
CA PRO A 186 -44.87 -73.73 13.31
C PRO A 186 -44.45 -73.88 14.77
N ASP A 187 -44.57 -72.81 15.56
CA ASP A 187 -44.30 -72.78 17.00
C ASP A 187 -45.32 -73.60 17.83
N LEU A 188 -46.51 -73.87 17.29
CA LEU A 188 -47.60 -74.46 18.07
C LEU A 188 -47.68 -75.99 18.01
N LEU A 189 -47.08 -76.64 17.02
CA LEU A 189 -47.02 -78.10 16.96
C LEU A 189 -45.74 -78.60 16.31
N ASP A 190 -45.29 -79.79 16.71
CA ASP A 190 -44.24 -80.51 16.01
C ASP A 190 -44.88 -81.50 15.02
N TYR A 191 -44.87 -81.13 13.74
CA TYR A 191 -45.49 -81.94 12.69
C TYR A 191 -44.75 -83.28 12.47
N SER A 192 -43.47 -83.38 12.84
CA SER A 192 -42.65 -84.57 12.59
C SER A 192 -43.08 -85.80 13.41
N GLN A 193 -43.78 -85.58 14.52
CA GLN A 193 -44.24 -86.62 15.43
C GLN A 193 -45.60 -87.22 15.03
N LEU A 194 -46.25 -86.68 14.00
CA LEU A 194 -47.58 -87.08 13.58
C LEU A 194 -47.53 -88.19 12.53
N SER A 195 -48.33 -89.24 12.73
CA SER A 195 -48.48 -90.35 11.79
C SER A 195 -49.92 -90.46 11.28
N LYS A 196 -50.08 -90.93 10.04
CA LYS A 196 -51.40 -91.22 9.45
C LYS A 196 -52.14 -92.35 10.18
N ASP A 197 -51.41 -93.21 10.87
CA ASP A 197 -51.95 -94.38 11.56
C ASP A 197 -52.68 -94.05 12.86
N ASP A 198 -52.55 -92.80 13.37
CA ASP A 198 -53.22 -92.34 14.59
C ASP A 198 -54.09 -91.09 14.34
N PRO A 199 -55.21 -91.24 13.61
CA PRO A 199 -56.04 -90.12 13.19
C PRO A 199 -56.76 -89.45 14.38
N LEU A 200 -57.08 -90.20 15.44
CA LEU A 200 -57.78 -89.68 16.61
C LEU A 200 -56.88 -88.73 17.42
N HIS A 201 -55.61 -89.08 17.59
CA HIS A 201 -54.63 -88.19 18.22
C HIS A 201 -54.42 -86.92 17.41
N ASN A 202 -54.19 -87.04 16.09
CA ASN A 202 -53.95 -85.90 15.20
C ASN A 202 -55.10 -84.89 15.25
N LEU A 203 -56.36 -85.36 15.16
CA LEU A 203 -57.55 -84.50 15.19
C LEU A 203 -57.70 -83.81 16.55
N ASN A 204 -57.56 -84.55 17.66
CA ASN A 204 -57.64 -83.95 18.99
C ASN A 204 -56.56 -82.89 19.20
N LEU A 205 -55.33 -83.16 18.79
CA LEU A 205 -54.22 -82.21 18.88
C LEU A 205 -54.51 -80.93 18.09
N ALA A 206 -54.92 -81.06 16.82
CA ALA A 206 -55.23 -79.90 15.98
C ALA A 206 -56.36 -79.04 16.57
N PHE A 207 -57.40 -79.69 17.11
CA PHE A 207 -58.57 -79.00 17.64
C PHE A 207 -58.26 -78.32 18.99
N ASP A 208 -57.48 -78.97 19.86
CA ASP A 208 -57.02 -78.40 21.12
C ASP A 208 -56.13 -77.18 20.93
N ILE A 209 -55.21 -77.24 19.95
CA ILE A 209 -54.35 -76.11 19.62
C ILE A 209 -55.18 -74.96 19.07
N ALA A 210 -56.15 -75.25 18.20
CA ALA A 210 -57.01 -74.24 17.61
C ALA A 210 -57.86 -73.51 18.66
N GLU A 211 -58.40 -74.23 19.64
CA GLU A 211 -59.17 -73.62 20.73
C GLU A 211 -58.30 -72.80 21.67
N LYS A 212 -57.17 -73.37 22.13
CA LYS A 212 -56.31 -72.71 23.13
C LYS A 212 -55.51 -71.53 22.59
N HIS A 213 -55.06 -71.60 21.34
CA HIS A 213 -54.10 -70.64 20.78
C HIS A 213 -54.62 -69.81 19.61
N LEU A 214 -55.66 -70.28 18.92
CA LEU A 214 -56.23 -69.57 17.76
C LEU A 214 -57.64 -69.02 18.02
N ASP A 215 -58.21 -69.29 19.21
CA ASP A 215 -59.59 -68.94 19.59
C ASP A 215 -60.65 -69.47 18.61
N ILE A 216 -60.36 -70.63 17.98
CA ILE A 216 -61.29 -71.37 17.12
C ILE A 216 -61.89 -72.50 17.96
N PRO A 217 -63.18 -72.46 18.31
CA PRO A 217 -63.77 -73.45 19.21
C PRO A 217 -63.83 -74.83 18.56
N ARG A 218 -63.80 -75.90 19.35
CA ARG A 218 -63.91 -77.28 18.84
C ARG A 218 -65.30 -77.52 18.25
N MET A 219 -65.42 -77.46 16.93
CA MET A 219 -66.72 -77.67 16.23
C MET A 219 -66.92 -79.11 15.75
N LEU A 220 -65.82 -79.85 15.54
CA LEU A 220 -65.84 -81.22 15.05
C LEU A 220 -65.48 -82.20 16.15
N ASP A 221 -66.13 -83.37 16.14
CA ASP A 221 -65.86 -84.47 17.05
C ASP A 221 -64.92 -85.48 16.39
N PRO A 222 -63.68 -85.67 16.89
CA PRO A 222 -62.71 -86.59 16.32
C PRO A 222 -63.24 -88.03 16.14
N ASP A 223 -64.02 -88.53 17.09
CA ASP A 223 -64.59 -89.88 17.02
C ASP A 223 -65.62 -90.01 15.89
N ASP A 224 -66.45 -88.98 15.67
CA ASP A 224 -67.42 -88.96 14.57
C ASP A 224 -66.70 -88.92 13.21
N LEU A 225 -65.58 -88.18 13.09
CA LEU A 225 -64.81 -88.09 11.83
C LEU A 225 -64.11 -89.40 11.45
N VAL A 226 -63.52 -90.11 12.42
CA VAL A 226 -62.77 -91.35 12.16
C VAL A 226 -63.72 -92.50 11.82
N ASN A 227 -64.81 -92.63 12.58
CA ASN A 227 -65.74 -93.77 12.47
C ASN A 227 -66.71 -93.65 11.28
N THR A 228 -67.00 -92.45 10.80
CA THR A 228 -67.90 -92.25 9.65
C THR A 228 -67.15 -92.49 8.33
N PRO A 229 -67.66 -93.32 7.40
CA PRO A 229 -66.96 -93.66 6.15
C PRO A 229 -66.72 -92.42 5.26
N LYS A 230 -67.71 -91.51 5.18
CA LYS A 230 -67.61 -90.21 4.52
C LYS A 230 -68.07 -89.13 5.48
N ALA A 231 -67.14 -88.28 5.93
CA ALA A 231 -67.46 -87.15 6.79
C ALA A 231 -68.31 -86.10 6.06
N ASP A 232 -69.14 -85.37 6.80
CA ASP A 232 -69.97 -84.32 6.24
C ASP A 232 -69.12 -83.14 5.72
N GLU A 233 -69.31 -82.81 4.44
CA GLU A 233 -68.53 -81.78 3.76
C GLU A 233 -68.80 -80.38 4.32
N ARG A 234 -70.06 -80.11 4.67
CA ARG A 234 -70.51 -78.81 5.19
C ARG A 234 -69.88 -78.51 6.55
N ALA A 235 -69.84 -79.50 7.43
CA ALA A 235 -69.21 -79.40 8.75
C ALA A 235 -67.70 -79.10 8.64
N ILE A 236 -66.97 -79.82 7.78
CA ILE A 236 -65.53 -79.60 7.60
C ILE A 236 -65.25 -78.23 6.97
N MET A 237 -66.01 -77.84 5.93
CA MET A 237 -65.87 -76.50 5.32
C MET A 237 -66.07 -75.38 6.32
N THR A 238 -67.11 -75.49 7.16
CA THR A 238 -67.39 -74.53 8.25
C THR A 238 -66.18 -74.37 9.15
N TYR A 239 -65.61 -75.49 9.60
CA TYR A 239 -64.49 -75.48 10.52
C TYR A 239 -63.20 -74.96 9.87
N VAL A 240 -62.90 -75.40 8.64
CA VAL A 240 -61.72 -74.94 7.88
C VAL A 240 -61.79 -73.44 7.55
N SER A 241 -62.99 -72.91 7.25
CA SER A 241 -63.17 -71.47 7.02
C SER A 241 -62.78 -70.62 8.25
N CYS A 242 -62.98 -71.14 9.46
CA CYS A 242 -62.57 -70.46 10.68
C CYS A 242 -61.04 -70.33 10.77
N TYR A 243 -60.29 -71.36 10.36
CA TYR A 243 -58.82 -71.28 10.24
C TYR A 243 -58.38 -70.25 9.21
N TYR A 244 -59.05 -70.18 8.05
CA TYR A 244 -58.73 -69.19 7.02
C TYR A 244 -58.81 -67.76 7.57
N HIS A 245 -59.94 -67.40 8.20
CA HIS A 245 -60.16 -66.06 8.74
C HIS A 245 -59.19 -65.71 9.87
N ALA A 246 -58.91 -66.66 10.77
CA ALA A 246 -57.95 -66.48 11.86
C ALA A 246 -56.54 -66.15 11.33
N PHE A 247 -56.09 -66.84 10.27
CA PHE A 247 -54.76 -66.62 9.71
C PHE A 247 -54.68 -65.41 8.77
N GLN A 248 -55.76 -65.05 8.07
CA GLN A 248 -55.78 -63.86 7.20
C GLN A 248 -55.64 -62.55 8.00
N GLY A 249 -56.32 -62.44 9.15
CA GLY A 249 -56.25 -61.26 10.01
C GLY A 249 -54.84 -60.96 10.54
N ALA A 250 -54.09 -62.01 10.90
CA ALA A 250 -52.72 -61.86 11.38
C ALA A 250 -51.75 -61.31 10.31
N GLN A 251 -51.89 -61.77 9.06
CA GLN A 251 -51.03 -61.33 7.95
C GLN A 251 -51.26 -59.85 7.57
N GLN A 252 -52.51 -59.37 7.64
CA GLN A 252 -52.82 -57.96 7.38
C GLN A 252 -52.19 -57.02 8.43
N ALA A 253 -52.20 -57.42 9.71
CA ALA A 253 -51.59 -56.64 10.79
C ALA A 253 -50.06 -56.51 10.62
N GLU A 254 -49.38 -57.60 10.23
CA GLU A 254 -47.93 -57.58 9.99
C GLU A 254 -47.53 -56.65 8.84
N MET A 255 -48.29 -56.69 7.72
CA MET A 255 -48.03 -55.78 6.59
C MET A 255 -48.24 -54.31 6.95
N ALA A 256 -49.25 -54.01 7.78
CA ALA A 256 -49.47 -52.65 8.28
C ALA A 256 -48.29 -52.19 9.17
N ALA A 257 -47.83 -53.02 10.10
CA ALA A 257 -46.67 -52.73 10.95
C ALA A 257 -45.40 -52.46 10.12
N ASN A 258 -45.13 -53.29 9.11
CA ASN A 258 -43.98 -53.11 8.21
C ASN A 258 -44.03 -51.79 7.42
N ARG A 259 -45.23 -51.35 7.01
CA ARG A 259 -45.42 -50.05 6.34
C ARG A 259 -45.12 -48.89 7.30
N ILE A 260 -45.60 -48.95 8.55
CA ILE A 260 -45.34 -47.93 9.57
C ILE A 260 -43.84 -47.81 9.86
N CYS A 261 -43.15 -48.94 10.05
CA CYS A 261 -41.71 -48.97 10.28
C CYS A 261 -40.90 -48.29 9.16
N LYS A 262 -41.30 -48.48 7.89
CA LYS A 262 -40.65 -47.80 6.74
C LYS A 262 -40.83 -46.28 6.80
N VAL A 263 -42.05 -45.81 7.09
CA VAL A 263 -42.33 -44.37 7.21
C VAL A 263 -41.55 -43.74 8.37
N LEU A 264 -41.46 -44.44 9.51
CA LEU A 264 -40.74 -43.97 10.68
C LEU A 264 -39.23 -43.83 10.42
N LYS A 265 -38.61 -44.77 9.71
CA LYS A 265 -37.20 -44.68 9.30
C LYS A 265 -36.92 -43.44 8.45
N VAL A 266 -37.79 -43.16 7.47
CA VAL A 266 -37.65 -41.96 6.62
C VAL A 266 -37.76 -40.68 7.45
N ASN A 267 -38.64 -40.64 8.46
CA ASN A 267 -38.74 -39.48 9.35
C ASN A 267 -37.49 -39.27 10.20
N GLN A 268 -36.96 -40.34 10.78
CA GLN A 268 -35.73 -40.27 11.56
C GLN A 268 -34.54 -39.75 10.73
N GLU A 269 -34.44 -40.15 9.46
CA GLU A 269 -33.43 -39.61 8.56
C GLU A 269 -33.63 -38.11 8.27
N ASN A 270 -34.89 -37.69 8.06
CA ASN A 270 -35.20 -36.28 7.83
C ASN A 270 -34.87 -35.42 9.06
N GLU A 271 -35.19 -35.90 10.27
CA GLU A 271 -34.83 -35.24 11.53
C GLU A 271 -33.32 -35.09 11.70
N ARG A 272 -32.56 -36.16 11.43
CA ARG A 272 -31.09 -36.08 11.44
C ARG A 272 -30.54 -35.04 10.47
N LEU A 273 -31.08 -34.95 9.25
CA LEU A 273 -30.67 -33.95 8.26
C LEU A 273 -31.02 -32.52 8.71
N MET A 274 -32.16 -32.31 9.38
CA MET A 274 -32.54 -31.02 9.97
C MET A 274 -31.56 -30.61 11.08
N GLU A 275 -31.27 -31.51 12.02
CA GLU A 275 -30.32 -31.26 13.11
C GLU A 275 -28.91 -30.98 12.59
N GLU A 276 -28.45 -31.73 11.58
CA GLU A 276 -27.13 -31.52 10.98
C GLU A 276 -27.04 -30.14 10.31
N TYR A 277 -28.07 -29.72 9.58
CA TYR A 277 -28.15 -28.38 8.99
C TYR A 277 -28.08 -27.28 10.06
N GLU A 278 -28.86 -27.40 11.13
CA GLU A 278 -28.91 -26.43 12.24
C GLU A 278 -27.56 -26.32 12.96
N ARG A 279 -26.92 -27.46 13.23
CA ARG A 279 -25.60 -27.51 13.88
C ARG A 279 -24.52 -26.89 13.01
N LEU A 280 -24.43 -27.28 11.73
CA LEU A 280 -23.42 -26.74 10.80
C LEU A 280 -23.60 -25.24 10.57
N THR A 281 -24.85 -24.78 10.48
CA THR A 281 -25.17 -23.36 10.32
C THR A 281 -24.78 -22.54 11.55
N SER A 282 -25.08 -23.04 12.75
CA SER A 282 -24.75 -22.35 14.01
C SER A 282 -23.24 -22.18 14.19
N ASP A 283 -22.47 -23.24 13.95
CA ASP A 283 -21.01 -23.23 14.02
C ASP A 283 -20.40 -22.27 12.98
N LEU A 284 -20.91 -22.28 11.74
CA LEU A 284 -20.43 -21.38 10.69
C LEU A 284 -20.72 -19.90 11.04
N LEU A 285 -21.95 -19.57 11.45
CA LEU A 285 -22.33 -18.20 11.80
C LEU A 285 -21.60 -17.70 13.06
N GLU A 286 -21.32 -18.57 14.03
CA GLU A 286 -20.50 -18.21 15.18
C GLU A 286 -19.04 -17.94 14.78
N TRP A 287 -18.46 -18.77 13.92
CA TRP A 287 -17.12 -18.55 13.39
C TRP A 287 -17.01 -17.23 12.62
N ILE A 288 -17.99 -16.91 11.76
CA ILE A 288 -18.04 -15.62 11.04
C ILE A 288 -18.10 -14.47 12.05
N ARG A 289 -18.99 -14.53 13.05
CA ARG A 289 -19.12 -13.49 14.09
C ARG A 289 -17.84 -13.27 14.89
N ARG A 290 -17.07 -14.31 15.18
CA ARG A 290 -15.78 -14.20 15.89
C ARG A 290 -14.66 -13.67 14.99
N THR A 291 -14.70 -13.98 13.69
CA THR A 291 -13.65 -13.60 12.73
C THR A 291 -13.80 -12.15 12.25
N LEU A 292 -15.04 -11.65 12.13
CA LEU A 292 -15.32 -10.30 11.64
C LEU A 292 -14.57 -9.18 12.40
N PRO A 293 -14.57 -9.13 13.75
CA PRO A 293 -13.84 -8.10 14.48
C PRO A 293 -12.34 -8.11 14.21
N TRP A 294 -11.74 -9.30 14.03
CA TRP A 294 -10.31 -9.41 13.72
C TRP A 294 -9.97 -8.85 12.33
N LEU A 295 -10.81 -9.11 11.31
CA LEU A 295 -10.67 -8.51 9.98
C LEU A 295 -10.97 -7.00 9.96
N GLN A 296 -11.81 -6.53 10.87
CA GLN A 296 -12.14 -5.10 11.00
C GLN A 296 -11.14 -4.32 11.85
N ALA A 297 -10.32 -5.00 12.66
CA ALA A 297 -9.35 -4.39 13.54
C ALA A 297 -8.17 -3.78 12.73
N ARG A 298 -8.28 -2.50 12.43
CA ARG A 298 -7.23 -1.70 11.78
C ARG A 298 -6.39 -1.00 12.84
N GLN A 299 -5.59 -1.77 13.57
CA GLN A 299 -4.60 -1.18 14.48
C GLN A 299 -3.36 -0.78 13.68
N PRO A 300 -2.96 0.51 13.70
CA PRO A 300 -1.70 0.95 13.11
C PRO A 300 -0.57 0.50 14.03
N ASP A 301 -0.10 -0.73 13.85
CA ASP A 301 1.16 -1.14 14.49
C ASP A 301 2.27 -0.40 13.75
N ASN A 302 3.03 0.43 14.46
CA ASN A 302 3.93 1.42 13.86
C ASN A 302 5.20 0.82 13.22
N THR A 303 5.37 -0.50 13.23
CA THR A 303 6.58 -1.15 12.71
C THR A 303 6.28 -2.12 11.57
N LEU A 304 7.19 -2.14 10.59
CA LEU A 304 7.11 -3.05 9.45
C LEU A 304 7.11 -4.53 9.90
N SER A 305 7.82 -4.85 10.98
CA SER A 305 7.89 -6.20 11.54
C SER A 305 6.54 -6.69 12.07
N ASP A 306 5.81 -5.82 12.78
CA ASP A 306 4.49 -6.18 13.33
C ASP A 306 3.48 -6.40 12.20
N LEU A 307 3.54 -5.58 11.15
CA LEU A 307 2.68 -5.75 9.98
C LEU A 307 3.01 -7.00 9.18
N GLN A 308 4.30 -7.37 9.04
CA GLN A 308 4.71 -8.63 8.43
C GLN A 308 4.16 -9.84 9.20
N LYS A 309 4.12 -9.77 10.54
CA LYS A 309 3.50 -10.81 11.36
C LYS A 309 2.00 -10.90 11.10
N LYS A 310 1.28 -9.77 11.05
CA LYS A 310 -0.15 -9.72 10.68
C LYS A 310 -0.41 -10.29 9.28
N LEU A 311 0.47 -10.02 8.31
CA LEU A 311 0.37 -10.60 6.96
C LEU A 311 0.49 -12.12 7.01
N GLU A 312 1.41 -12.67 7.82
CA GLU A 312 1.57 -14.11 7.95
C GLU A 312 0.38 -14.76 8.67
N GLU A 313 -0.18 -14.11 9.71
CA GLU A 313 -1.43 -14.53 10.32
C GLU A 313 -2.59 -14.55 9.31
N TYR A 314 -2.69 -13.54 8.43
CA TYR A 314 -3.68 -13.50 7.35
C TYR A 314 -3.47 -14.61 6.31
N ARG A 315 -2.22 -14.93 5.96
CA ARG A 315 -1.89 -16.06 5.08
C ARG A 315 -2.30 -17.39 5.70
N LEU A 316 -2.02 -17.58 6.99
CA LEU A 316 -2.43 -18.78 7.74
C LEU A 316 -3.96 -18.91 7.76
N TYR A 317 -4.66 -17.81 8.01
CA TYR A 317 -6.12 -17.74 7.92
C TYR A 317 -6.63 -18.20 6.54
N ARG A 318 -6.10 -17.65 5.45
CA ARG A 318 -6.52 -18.00 4.08
C ARG A 318 -6.18 -19.42 3.67
N ARG A 319 -5.03 -19.94 4.13
CA ARG A 319 -4.53 -21.25 3.72
C ARG A 319 -5.14 -22.40 4.52
N ASN A 320 -5.33 -22.22 5.82
CA ASN A 320 -5.68 -23.32 6.72
C ASN A 320 -7.08 -23.16 7.34
N HIS A 321 -7.45 -21.94 7.76
CA HIS A 321 -8.67 -21.74 8.54
C HIS A 321 -9.92 -21.51 7.67
N LYS A 322 -9.81 -20.76 6.57
CA LYS A 322 -10.93 -20.46 5.66
C LYS A 322 -11.39 -21.66 4.82
N PRO A 323 -10.52 -22.49 4.20
CA PRO A 323 -10.96 -23.53 3.27
C PRO A 323 -11.94 -24.56 3.86
N PRO A 324 -11.76 -25.08 5.10
CA PRO A 324 -12.75 -25.96 5.72
C PRO A 324 -14.13 -25.31 5.91
N ARG A 325 -14.18 -23.98 6.08
CA ARG A 325 -15.45 -23.23 6.24
C ARG A 325 -16.17 -23.04 4.92
N VAL A 326 -15.43 -22.95 3.81
CA VAL A 326 -16.00 -22.97 2.45
C VAL A 326 -16.68 -24.32 2.18
N GLU A 327 -16.00 -25.42 2.53
CA GLU A 327 -16.56 -26.77 2.41
C GLU A 327 -17.81 -26.95 3.30
N GLN A 328 -17.77 -26.46 4.53
CA GLN A 328 -18.94 -26.44 5.43
C GLN A 328 -20.14 -25.68 4.84
N LYS A 329 -19.91 -24.52 4.21
CA LYS A 329 -20.95 -23.75 3.49
C LYS A 329 -21.52 -24.52 2.30
N ALA A 330 -20.69 -25.21 1.52
CA ALA A 330 -21.18 -26.04 0.41
C ALA A 330 -22.01 -27.23 0.92
N ARG A 331 -21.55 -27.88 2.00
CA ARG A 331 -22.22 -29.02 2.62
C ARG A 331 -23.58 -28.66 3.20
N LEU A 332 -23.72 -27.52 3.89
CA LEU A 332 -25.03 -27.10 4.43
C LEU A 332 -26.03 -26.79 3.30
N GLU A 333 -25.59 -26.22 2.18
CA GLU A 333 -26.44 -25.96 1.02
C GLU A 333 -26.89 -27.27 0.36
N THR A 334 -25.99 -28.25 0.24
CA THR A 334 -26.33 -29.59 -0.26
C THR A 334 -27.30 -30.32 0.65
N ASN A 335 -27.08 -30.28 1.97
CA ASN A 335 -27.97 -30.88 2.96
C ASN A 335 -29.37 -30.26 2.89
N PHE A 336 -29.47 -28.93 2.81
CA PHE A 336 -30.74 -28.22 2.68
C PHE A 336 -31.50 -28.61 1.41
N ASN A 337 -30.83 -28.58 0.25
CA ASN A 337 -31.45 -28.94 -1.04
C ASN A 337 -31.89 -30.41 -1.09
N THR A 338 -31.11 -31.30 -0.50
CA THR A 338 -31.43 -32.72 -0.39
C THR A 338 -32.66 -32.93 0.48
N LEU A 339 -32.71 -32.31 1.66
CA LEU A 339 -33.85 -32.38 2.57
C LEU A 339 -35.12 -31.81 1.94
N GLN A 340 -35.01 -30.65 1.30
CA GLN A 340 -36.14 -29.99 0.62
C GLN A 340 -36.73 -30.88 -0.47
N THR A 341 -35.87 -31.57 -1.25
CA THR A 341 -36.30 -32.51 -2.28
C THR A 341 -36.93 -33.76 -1.68
N LYS A 342 -36.34 -34.35 -0.62
CA LYS A 342 -36.89 -35.52 0.08
C LYS A 342 -38.30 -35.23 0.63
N LEU A 343 -38.52 -34.07 1.23
CA LEU A 343 -39.82 -33.67 1.79
C LEU A 343 -40.85 -33.45 0.67
N ARG A 344 -40.47 -32.80 -0.42
CA ARG A 344 -41.35 -32.59 -1.59
C ARG A 344 -41.80 -33.91 -2.22
N LEU A 345 -40.87 -34.83 -2.48
CA LEU A 345 -41.20 -36.15 -3.05
C LEU A 345 -42.10 -36.98 -2.14
N SER A 346 -42.04 -36.74 -0.83
CA SER A 346 -42.86 -37.42 0.18
C SER A 346 -44.18 -36.69 0.49
N ASN A 347 -44.53 -35.63 -0.25
CA ASN A 347 -45.69 -34.76 0.00
C ASN A 347 -45.77 -34.22 1.44
N ARG A 348 -44.61 -33.91 2.03
CA ARG A 348 -44.50 -33.32 3.38
C ARG A 348 -44.25 -31.81 3.30
N PRO A 349 -44.62 -31.06 4.36
CA PRO A 349 -44.30 -29.65 4.45
C PRO A 349 -42.80 -29.38 4.25
N ALA A 350 -42.49 -28.25 3.62
CA ALA A 350 -41.12 -27.78 3.43
C ALA A 350 -40.43 -27.53 4.79
N TYR A 351 -39.14 -27.81 4.86
CA TYR A 351 -38.34 -27.44 6.02
C TYR A 351 -38.09 -25.94 6.03
N LEU A 352 -38.36 -25.30 7.17
CA LEU A 352 -38.05 -23.90 7.42
C LEU A 352 -37.02 -23.84 8.56
N PRO A 353 -35.78 -23.36 8.30
CA PRO A 353 -34.79 -23.16 9.35
C PRO A 353 -35.22 -22.18 10.43
N SER A 354 -34.55 -22.26 11.59
CA SER A 354 -34.71 -21.27 12.65
C SER A 354 -34.41 -19.84 12.17
N GLU A 355 -35.00 -18.84 12.83
CA GLU A 355 -34.80 -17.43 12.48
C GLU A 355 -33.31 -17.04 12.47
N GLY A 356 -32.87 -16.31 11.44
CA GLY A 356 -31.48 -15.91 11.24
C GLY A 356 -30.54 -17.02 10.74
N LYS A 357 -31.05 -18.22 10.46
CA LYS A 357 -30.30 -19.37 9.93
C LYS A 357 -30.79 -19.80 8.55
N THR A 358 -31.44 -18.90 7.82
CA THR A 358 -31.86 -19.21 6.45
C THR A 358 -30.65 -19.24 5.52
N VAL A 359 -30.76 -19.94 4.38
CA VAL A 359 -29.69 -19.96 3.36
C VAL A 359 -29.34 -18.55 2.88
N THR A 360 -30.32 -17.65 2.82
CA THR A 360 -30.11 -16.23 2.48
C THR A 360 -29.32 -15.48 3.56
N ASP A 361 -29.59 -15.73 4.84
CA ASP A 361 -28.85 -15.09 5.94
C ASP A 361 -27.38 -15.53 5.94
N ILE A 362 -27.13 -16.83 5.70
CA ILE A 362 -25.78 -17.38 5.58
C ILE A 362 -25.05 -16.76 4.38
N ALA A 363 -25.72 -16.63 3.24
CA ALA A 363 -25.16 -15.99 2.06
C ALA A 363 -24.79 -14.52 2.32
N ASN A 364 -25.65 -13.78 3.03
CA ASN A 364 -25.40 -12.38 3.41
C ASN A 364 -24.24 -12.27 4.41
N ALA A 365 -24.19 -13.12 5.43
CA ALA A 365 -23.11 -13.15 6.42
C ALA A 365 -21.76 -13.49 5.75
N TRP A 366 -21.76 -14.46 4.84
CA TRP A 366 -20.57 -14.84 4.07
C TRP A 366 -20.10 -13.71 3.15
N LYS A 367 -21.03 -13.04 2.46
CA LYS A 367 -20.70 -11.87 1.61
C LYS A 367 -20.11 -10.72 2.42
N ASN A 368 -20.61 -10.48 3.63
CA ASN A 368 -20.04 -9.48 4.54
C ASN A 368 -18.61 -9.83 4.97
N LEU A 369 -18.36 -11.12 5.29
CA LEU A 369 -17.02 -11.62 5.57
C LEU A 369 -16.06 -11.36 4.39
N GLU A 370 -16.46 -11.74 3.17
CA GLU A 370 -15.64 -11.52 1.96
C GLU A 370 -15.37 -10.03 1.69
N GLY A 371 -16.35 -9.16 1.94
CA GLY A 371 -16.17 -7.71 1.88
C GLY A 371 -15.14 -7.20 2.89
N CYS A 372 -15.22 -7.68 4.14
CA CYS A 372 -14.25 -7.35 5.18
C CYS A 372 -12.85 -7.84 4.83
N GLU A 373 -12.71 -9.09 4.35
CA GLU A 373 -11.44 -9.67 3.91
C GLU A 373 -10.78 -8.85 2.82
N LYS A 374 -11.54 -8.47 1.78
CA LYS A 374 -11.03 -7.64 0.70
C LYS A 374 -10.51 -6.30 1.23
N SER A 375 -11.30 -5.64 2.09
CA SER A 375 -10.89 -4.36 2.67
C SER A 375 -9.68 -4.47 3.59
N PHE A 376 -9.53 -5.60 4.28
CA PHE A 376 -8.41 -5.87 5.17
C PHE A 376 -7.13 -6.16 4.39
N GLU A 377 -7.22 -6.92 3.29
CA GLU A 377 -6.11 -7.18 2.38
C GLU A 377 -5.63 -5.88 1.70
N GLU A 378 -6.55 -5.05 1.22
CA GLU A 378 -6.25 -3.73 0.65
C GLU A 378 -5.55 -2.82 1.67
N TRP A 379 -6.03 -2.81 2.92
CA TRP A 379 -5.41 -2.06 4.01
C TRP A 379 -4.02 -2.59 4.35
N LEU A 380 -3.84 -3.90 4.54
CA LEU A 380 -2.54 -4.52 4.85
C LEU A 380 -1.49 -4.19 3.80
N LEU A 381 -1.84 -4.31 2.51
CA LEU A 381 -0.90 -4.02 1.42
C LEU A 381 -0.54 -2.52 1.36
N SER A 382 -1.55 -1.65 1.49
CA SER A 382 -1.33 -0.20 1.49
C SER A 382 -0.44 0.25 2.65
N GLU A 383 -0.69 -0.30 3.85
CA GLU A 383 0.08 0.01 5.04
C GLU A 383 1.52 -0.54 4.95
N MET A 384 1.71 -1.72 4.35
CA MET A 384 3.04 -2.30 4.15
C MET A 384 3.88 -1.43 3.21
N MET A 385 3.30 -1.01 2.08
CA MET A 385 3.98 -0.09 1.16
C MET A 385 4.29 1.26 1.82
N ARG A 386 3.38 1.77 2.66
CA ARG A 386 3.59 3.02 3.41
C ARG A 386 4.77 2.90 4.36
N LEU A 387 4.81 1.83 5.17
CA LEU A 387 5.89 1.60 6.15
C LEU A 387 7.23 1.33 5.48
N GLU A 388 7.29 0.56 4.39
CA GLU A 388 8.51 0.36 3.60
C GLU A 388 9.03 1.69 3.03
N ARG A 389 8.14 2.52 2.48
CA ARG A 389 8.49 3.85 1.98
C ARG A 389 9.01 4.75 3.08
N LEU A 390 8.36 4.77 4.25
CA LEU A 390 8.81 5.52 5.43
C LEU A 390 10.21 5.08 5.88
N GLU A 391 10.47 3.78 5.99
CA GLU A 391 11.77 3.27 6.42
C GLU A 391 12.88 3.65 5.42
N HIS A 392 12.60 3.52 4.12
CA HIS A 392 13.51 3.92 3.06
C HIS A 392 13.79 5.43 3.08
N LEU A 393 12.75 6.26 3.17
CA LEU A 393 12.89 7.73 3.23
C LEU A 393 13.65 8.17 4.48
N ALA A 394 13.38 7.58 5.65
CA ALA A 394 14.08 7.89 6.90
C ALA A 394 15.58 7.55 6.80
N LYS A 395 15.93 6.38 6.24
CA LYS A 395 17.32 5.99 5.96
C LYS A 395 17.98 6.97 4.98
N LYS A 396 17.27 7.33 3.90
CA LYS A 396 17.75 8.27 2.88
C LYS A 396 17.99 9.67 3.45
N PHE A 397 17.07 10.17 4.28
CA PHE A 397 17.21 11.44 4.99
C PHE A 397 18.45 11.42 5.89
N LYS A 398 18.58 10.40 6.76
CA LYS A 398 19.71 10.27 7.68
C LYS A 398 21.06 10.32 6.95
N HIS A 399 21.17 9.57 5.84
CA HIS A 399 22.40 9.51 5.06
C HIS A 399 22.71 10.85 4.36
N LYS A 400 21.72 11.45 3.68
CA LYS A 400 21.91 12.74 2.99
C LYS A 400 22.23 13.88 3.96
N ALA A 401 21.52 13.95 5.09
CA ALA A 401 21.76 14.92 6.14
C ALA A 401 23.18 14.80 6.72
N GLN A 402 23.62 13.57 7.05
CA GLN A 402 24.97 13.35 7.58
C GLN A 402 26.08 13.75 6.59
N ILE A 403 25.92 13.43 5.31
CA ILE A 403 26.87 13.85 4.27
C ILE A 403 26.91 15.38 4.16
N HIS A 404 25.75 16.04 4.22
CA HIS A 404 25.68 17.49 4.18
C HIS A 404 26.37 18.14 5.38
N GLU A 405 26.06 17.69 6.60
CA GLU A 405 26.67 18.17 7.85
C GLU A 405 28.20 17.98 7.86
N THR A 406 28.69 16.87 7.33
CA THR A 406 30.13 16.61 7.21
C THR A 406 30.80 17.62 6.29
N TRP A 407 30.12 18.02 5.21
CA TRP A 407 30.62 19.02 4.27
C TRP A 407 30.54 20.45 4.83
N THR A 408 29.50 20.78 5.61
CA THR A 408 29.35 22.11 6.24
C THR A 408 30.31 22.34 7.40
N HIS A 409 30.81 21.29 8.03
CA HIS A 409 31.74 21.39 9.15
C HIS A 409 32.97 22.28 8.83
N GLY A 410 33.21 23.31 9.65
CA GLY A 410 34.34 24.24 9.52
C GLY A 410 34.18 25.33 8.45
N LYS A 411 33.13 25.29 7.61
CA LYS A 411 32.94 26.30 6.54
C LYS A 411 32.51 27.65 7.08
N GLU A 412 31.70 27.69 8.14
CA GLU A 412 31.31 28.96 8.77
C GLU A 412 32.50 29.71 9.36
N GLU A 413 33.39 28.99 10.04
CA GLU A 413 34.62 29.54 10.61
C GLU A 413 35.54 30.08 9.51
N MET A 414 35.67 29.33 8.40
CA MET A 414 36.42 29.78 7.22
C MET A 414 35.85 31.08 6.64
N LEU A 415 34.52 31.19 6.52
CA LEU A 415 33.86 32.37 5.96
C LEU A 415 33.93 33.59 6.88
N LYS A 416 33.94 33.40 8.21
CA LYS A 416 34.08 34.49 9.20
C LYS A 416 35.52 34.99 9.34
N SER A 417 36.50 34.27 8.79
CA SER A 417 37.91 34.67 8.81
C SER A 417 38.12 36.05 8.17
N SER A 418 39.01 36.85 8.76
CA SER A 418 39.46 38.14 8.21
C SER A 418 40.90 38.08 7.70
N ASP A 419 41.36 36.89 7.29
CA ASP A 419 42.66 36.60 6.69
C ASP A 419 43.09 37.58 5.59
N PHE A 420 42.14 38.06 4.78
CA PHE A 420 42.39 38.98 3.68
C PHE A 420 42.87 40.38 4.09
N ARG A 421 42.67 40.81 5.35
CA ARG A 421 43.03 42.18 5.80
C ARG A 421 44.54 42.45 5.82
N HIS A 422 45.36 41.41 5.87
CA HIS A 422 46.83 41.53 5.98
C HIS A 422 47.55 41.02 4.73
N CYS A 423 46.82 40.70 3.66
CA CYS A 423 47.38 40.16 2.43
C CYS A 423 47.86 41.25 1.48
N LYS A 424 48.90 40.94 0.70
CA LYS A 424 49.29 41.75 -0.46
C LYS A 424 48.29 41.54 -1.61
N LEU A 425 48.29 42.45 -2.60
CA LEU A 425 47.35 42.41 -3.73
C LEU A 425 47.30 41.04 -4.44
N ASN A 426 48.46 40.42 -4.69
CA ASN A 426 48.52 39.12 -5.35
C ASN A 426 47.95 37.97 -4.50
N GLU A 427 48.20 37.99 -3.19
CA GLU A 427 47.67 37.01 -2.24
C GLU A 427 46.15 37.16 -2.11
N LEU A 428 45.66 38.41 -2.08
CA LEU A 428 44.24 38.71 -2.05
C LEU A 428 43.53 38.23 -3.33
N LYS A 429 44.11 38.46 -4.51
CA LYS A 429 43.60 37.94 -5.78
C LYS A 429 43.54 36.41 -5.78
N ALA A 430 44.53 35.75 -5.18
CA ALA A 430 44.50 34.30 -5.02
C ALA A 430 43.41 33.83 -4.05
N LEU A 431 43.21 34.54 -2.92
CA LEU A 431 42.10 34.27 -1.98
C LEU A 431 40.74 34.46 -2.64
N LYS A 432 40.57 35.50 -3.47
CA LYS A 432 39.34 35.75 -4.22
C LYS A 432 39.02 34.60 -5.17
N LYS A 433 40.01 34.10 -5.94
CA LYS A 433 39.82 32.91 -6.78
C LYS A 433 39.45 31.66 -5.99
N LYS A 434 40.04 31.46 -4.81
CA LYS A 434 39.64 30.36 -3.91
C LYS A 434 38.20 30.52 -3.42
N HIS A 435 37.77 31.75 -3.15
CA HIS A 435 36.41 32.07 -2.74
C HIS A 435 35.40 31.85 -3.88
N GLU A 436 35.73 32.23 -5.12
CA GLU A 436 34.92 31.92 -6.31
C GLU A 436 34.75 30.39 -6.51
N ALA A 437 35.82 29.62 -6.30
CA ALA A 437 35.75 28.16 -6.34
C ALA A 437 34.83 27.60 -5.25
N PHE A 438 34.89 28.17 -4.04
CA PHE A 438 33.99 27.82 -2.93
C PHE A 438 32.53 28.15 -3.26
N GLU A 439 32.25 29.28 -3.90
CA GLU A 439 30.89 29.67 -4.30
C GLU A 439 30.30 28.74 -5.36
N SER A 440 31.13 28.26 -6.28
CA SER A 440 30.75 27.23 -7.25
C SER A 440 30.42 25.90 -6.55
N ASP A 441 31.25 25.47 -5.59
CA ASP A 441 31.00 24.26 -4.78
C ASP A 441 29.72 24.42 -3.94
N LEU A 442 29.51 25.58 -3.32
CA LEU A 442 28.30 25.92 -2.59
C LEU A 442 27.07 25.83 -3.50
N ALA A 443 27.10 26.40 -4.70
CA ALA A 443 25.99 26.31 -5.65
C ALA A 443 25.67 24.86 -6.05
N ALA A 444 26.68 24.01 -6.24
CA ALA A 444 26.49 22.59 -6.55
C ALA A 444 25.82 21.80 -5.42
N HIS A 445 25.89 22.29 -4.18
CA HIS A 445 25.29 21.66 -3.02
C HIS A 445 23.83 22.09 -2.74
N GLN A 446 23.29 23.06 -3.48
CA GLN A 446 21.91 23.56 -3.35
C GLN A 446 20.87 22.44 -3.51
N ASP A 447 20.94 21.67 -4.60
CA ASP A 447 20.02 20.55 -4.89
C ASP A 447 20.00 19.51 -3.75
N ARG A 448 21.13 19.31 -3.07
CA ARG A 448 21.19 18.39 -1.92
C ARG A 448 20.34 18.86 -0.75
N VAL A 449 20.35 20.16 -0.45
CA VAL A 449 19.56 20.75 0.63
C VAL A 449 18.07 20.70 0.29
N GLU A 450 17.72 21.02 -0.95
CA GLU A 450 16.34 20.92 -1.45
C GLU A 450 15.81 19.49 -1.36
N GLN A 451 16.61 18.49 -1.72
CA GLN A 451 16.24 17.09 -1.57
C GLN A 451 16.08 16.67 -0.10
N ILE A 452 16.93 17.16 0.81
CA ILE A 452 16.78 16.87 2.24
C ILE A 452 15.45 17.43 2.76
N ALA A 453 15.11 18.66 2.39
CA ALA A 453 13.84 19.29 2.76
C ALA A 453 12.62 18.58 2.15
N ALA A 454 12.69 18.20 0.87
CA ALA A 454 11.61 17.47 0.20
C ALA A 454 11.37 16.09 0.85
N ILE A 455 12.44 15.36 1.21
CA ILE A 455 12.31 14.07 1.91
C ILE A 455 11.68 14.26 3.30
N ALA A 456 12.06 15.30 4.04
CA ALA A 456 11.47 15.61 5.34
C ALA A 456 9.97 15.93 5.22
N GLN A 457 9.57 16.72 4.22
CA GLN A 457 8.17 17.02 3.92
C GLN A 457 7.38 15.75 3.57
N GLU A 458 7.96 14.86 2.76
CA GLU A 458 7.34 13.59 2.40
C GLU A 458 7.17 12.66 3.62
N LEU A 459 8.17 12.60 4.52
CA LEU A 459 8.07 11.88 5.78
C LEU A 459 6.93 12.42 6.66
N ASN A 460 6.73 13.74 6.70
CA ASN A 460 5.60 14.35 7.42
C ASN A 460 4.25 14.01 6.77
N ALA A 461 4.16 14.08 5.44
CA ALA A 461 2.93 13.76 4.72
C ALA A 461 2.49 12.29 4.89
N LEU A 462 3.43 11.41 5.22
CA LEU A 462 3.20 10.00 5.51
C LEU A 462 3.07 9.71 7.02
N ASP A 463 2.97 10.72 7.89
CA ASP A 463 2.84 10.57 9.35
C ASP A 463 3.95 9.68 9.97
N TYR A 464 5.21 10.00 9.68
CA TYR A 464 6.34 9.31 10.29
C TYR A 464 6.40 9.53 11.81
N TYR A 465 6.62 8.47 12.58
CA TYR A 465 6.57 8.50 14.05
C TYR A 465 7.57 9.49 14.68
N ASP A 466 8.74 9.67 14.08
CA ASP A 466 9.81 10.56 14.55
C ASP A 466 9.97 11.80 13.64
N SER A 467 8.86 12.25 13.04
CA SER A 467 8.82 13.47 12.23
C SER A 467 9.35 14.70 12.96
N ALA A 468 9.15 14.80 14.28
CA ALA A 468 9.64 15.91 15.08
C ALA A 468 11.18 16.05 15.00
N THR A 469 11.91 14.96 15.22
CA THR A 469 13.38 14.95 15.16
C THR A 469 13.90 15.23 13.75
N ILE A 470 13.24 14.66 12.72
CA ILE A 470 13.55 14.91 11.30
C ILE A 470 13.39 16.40 10.98
N ASN A 471 12.29 17.02 11.41
CA ASN A 471 12.02 18.44 11.16
C ASN A 471 12.99 19.36 11.88
N THR A 472 13.30 19.10 13.15
CA THR A 472 14.30 19.89 13.89
C THR A 472 15.66 19.84 13.20
N ARG A 473 16.09 18.65 12.75
CA ARG A 473 17.36 18.49 12.04
C ARG A 473 17.34 19.15 10.66
N CYS A 474 16.26 19.01 9.90
CA CYS A 474 16.10 19.65 8.60
C CYS A 474 16.13 21.18 8.74
N GLN A 475 15.42 21.73 9.73
CA GLN A 475 15.42 23.17 10.00
C GLN A 475 16.83 23.67 10.33
N ALA A 476 17.56 22.96 11.20
CA ALA A 476 18.94 23.33 11.52
C ALA A 476 19.86 23.36 10.28
N ILE A 477 19.67 22.43 9.34
CA ILE A 477 20.39 22.40 8.06
C ILE A 477 20.01 23.60 7.19
N CYS A 478 18.72 23.89 7.03
CA CYS A 478 18.24 25.06 6.27
C CYS A 478 18.76 26.38 6.87
N ASP A 479 18.65 26.55 8.18
CA ASP A 479 19.15 27.73 8.88
C ASP A 479 20.67 27.88 8.73
N GLN A 480 21.42 26.77 8.79
CA GLN A 480 22.86 26.79 8.52
C GLN A 480 23.15 27.15 7.06
N TRP A 481 22.37 26.64 6.11
CA TRP A 481 22.53 26.94 4.68
C TRP A 481 22.32 28.43 4.37
N ASP A 482 21.26 29.03 4.90
CA ASP A 482 20.98 30.46 4.75
C ASP A 482 22.09 31.32 5.37
N ARG A 483 22.61 30.90 6.54
CA ARG A 483 23.78 31.53 7.18
C ARG A 483 25.03 31.41 6.32
N LEU A 484 25.31 30.26 5.71
CA LEU A 484 26.43 30.09 4.80
C LEU A 484 26.30 31.00 3.57
N GLY A 485 25.11 31.11 2.97
CA GLY A 485 24.88 31.99 1.82
C GLY A 485 25.11 33.48 2.14
N THR A 486 24.61 33.94 3.29
CA THR A 486 24.81 35.32 3.76
C THR A 486 26.27 35.62 4.11
N LEU A 487 26.95 34.72 4.82
CA LEU A 487 28.38 34.85 5.14
C LEU A 487 29.26 34.84 3.88
N THR A 488 28.93 34.01 2.90
CA THR A 488 29.64 33.93 1.62
C THR A 488 29.57 35.25 0.86
N THR A 489 28.37 35.83 0.76
CA THR A 489 28.16 37.13 0.12
C THR A 489 28.87 38.25 0.88
N THR A 490 28.81 38.23 2.21
CA THR A 490 29.50 39.22 3.07
C THR A 490 31.01 39.16 2.86
N ARG A 491 31.59 37.96 2.82
CA ARG A 491 33.02 37.77 2.55
C ARG A 491 33.41 38.18 1.13
N ARG A 492 32.60 37.86 0.11
CA ARG A 492 32.81 38.33 -1.28
C ARG A 492 32.93 39.85 -1.33
N ASN A 493 31.95 40.55 -0.77
CA ASN A 493 31.93 42.02 -0.77
C ASN A 493 33.17 42.60 -0.05
N ALA A 494 33.57 42.02 1.08
CA ALA A 494 34.75 42.46 1.82
C ALA A 494 36.07 42.21 1.04
N LEU A 495 36.17 41.08 0.33
CA LEU A 495 37.31 40.78 -0.54
C LEU A 495 37.38 41.76 -1.72
N GLU A 496 36.25 42.05 -2.37
CA GLU A 496 36.17 42.99 -3.49
C GLU A 496 36.48 44.44 -3.07
N GLU A 497 36.00 44.87 -1.90
CA GLU A 497 36.31 46.19 -1.35
C GLU A 497 37.81 46.31 -1.05
N THR A 498 38.39 45.30 -0.40
CA THR A 498 39.83 45.27 -0.09
C THR A 498 40.67 45.24 -1.37
N GLU A 499 40.24 44.52 -2.41
CA GLU A 499 40.93 44.46 -3.70
C GLU A 499 40.96 45.84 -4.37
N LYS A 500 39.82 46.51 -4.44
CA LYS A 500 39.73 47.88 -5.00
C LYS A 500 40.65 48.86 -4.27
N LEU A 501 40.73 48.75 -2.94
CA LEU A 501 41.62 49.60 -2.13
C LEU A 501 43.10 49.34 -2.44
N LEU A 502 43.50 48.06 -2.50
CA LEU A 502 44.88 47.69 -2.81
C LEU A 502 45.26 48.03 -4.26
N GLU A 503 44.35 47.86 -5.23
CA GLU A 503 44.58 48.29 -6.63
C GLU A 503 44.73 49.79 -6.75
N LYS A 504 43.94 50.57 -5.98
CA LYS A 504 44.11 52.03 -5.94
C LYS A 504 45.48 52.42 -5.41
N ILE A 505 45.93 51.79 -4.32
CA ILE A 505 47.25 52.04 -3.72
C ILE A 505 48.36 51.66 -4.71
N ASP A 506 48.29 50.48 -5.32
CA ASP A 506 49.24 49.98 -6.33
C ASP A 506 49.37 50.96 -7.52
N GLN A 507 48.24 51.46 -8.03
CA GLN A 507 48.21 52.44 -9.11
C GLN A 507 48.87 53.78 -8.72
N LEU A 508 48.60 54.28 -7.51
CA LEU A 508 49.22 55.50 -6.99
C LEU A 508 50.74 55.32 -6.81
N HIS A 509 51.19 54.16 -6.31
CA HIS A 509 52.61 53.83 -6.19
C HIS A 509 53.31 53.80 -7.55
N LEU A 510 52.67 53.20 -8.57
CA LEU A 510 53.19 53.15 -9.93
C LEU A 510 53.27 54.56 -10.55
N GLU A 511 52.24 55.38 -10.35
CA GLU A 511 52.25 56.77 -10.84
C GLU A 511 53.35 57.60 -10.19
N PHE A 512 53.53 57.48 -8.87
CA PHE A 512 54.64 58.11 -8.16
C PHE A 512 55.98 57.68 -8.75
N ALA A 513 56.22 56.37 -8.93
CA ALA A 513 57.48 55.87 -9.46
C ALA A 513 57.76 56.39 -10.88
N LYS A 514 56.74 56.43 -11.73
CA LYS A 514 56.81 56.93 -13.11
C LYS A 514 57.17 58.41 -13.18
N ARG A 515 56.66 59.23 -12.26
CA ARG A 515 56.88 60.70 -12.23
C ARG A 515 58.14 61.09 -11.45
N ALA A 516 58.40 60.43 -10.33
CA ALA A 516 59.54 60.71 -9.46
C ALA A 516 60.88 60.38 -10.11
N ALA A 517 60.98 59.35 -10.95
CA ALA A 517 62.25 58.99 -11.62
C ALA A 517 62.76 60.08 -12.58
N PRO A 518 62.00 60.54 -13.60
CA PRO A 518 62.46 61.62 -14.48
C PRO A 518 62.61 62.94 -13.73
N PHE A 519 61.73 63.24 -12.77
CA PHE A 519 61.86 64.45 -11.94
C PHE A 519 63.12 64.43 -11.07
N ASN A 520 63.48 63.27 -10.51
CA ASN A 520 64.74 63.11 -9.78
C ASN A 520 65.95 63.37 -10.68
N ASN A 521 65.96 62.83 -11.90
CA ASN A 521 67.04 63.06 -12.85
C ASN A 521 67.15 64.55 -13.23
N TRP A 522 66.01 65.22 -13.40
CA TRP A 522 65.98 66.66 -13.61
C TRP A 522 66.54 67.45 -12.41
N LEU A 523 66.20 67.05 -11.18
CA LEU A 523 66.75 67.67 -9.96
C LEU A 523 68.27 67.49 -9.86
N ASP A 524 68.78 66.31 -10.22
CA ASP A 524 70.22 66.02 -10.21
C ASP A 524 70.94 66.88 -11.27
N GLY A 525 70.44 66.91 -12.51
CA GLY A 525 71.01 67.78 -13.56
C GLY A 525 70.92 69.27 -13.22
N ALA A 526 69.79 69.73 -12.66
CA ALA A 526 69.65 71.11 -12.21
C ALA A 526 70.63 71.47 -11.09
N CYS A 527 70.89 70.56 -10.15
CA CYS A 527 71.92 70.76 -9.13
C CYS A 527 73.31 70.91 -9.77
N GLU A 528 73.66 70.01 -10.71
CA GLU A 528 74.95 70.03 -11.43
C GLU A 528 75.14 71.36 -12.21
N ASP A 529 74.14 71.78 -12.99
CA ASP A 529 74.20 73.01 -13.78
C ASP A 529 74.35 74.28 -12.90
N LEU A 530 73.72 74.30 -11.72
CA LEU A 530 73.77 75.45 -10.82
C LEU A 530 75.14 75.61 -10.13
N VAL A 531 75.85 74.50 -9.88
CA VAL A 531 77.20 74.53 -9.29
C VAL A 531 78.32 74.50 -10.35
N ASP A 532 77.97 74.42 -11.63
CA ASP A 532 78.95 74.29 -12.71
C ASP A 532 79.94 75.46 -12.76
N MET A 533 81.23 75.14 -12.89
CA MET A 533 82.29 76.14 -12.90
C MET A 533 82.43 76.72 -14.30
N PHE A 534 82.38 78.05 -14.42
CA PHE A 534 82.52 78.75 -15.70
C PHE A 534 83.74 79.68 -15.72
N ILE A 535 84.27 79.88 -16.92
CA ILE A 535 85.34 80.84 -17.20
C ILE A 535 84.84 81.74 -18.32
N VAL A 536 84.95 83.05 -18.12
CA VAL A 536 84.52 84.07 -19.09
C VAL A 536 85.57 85.16 -19.20
N HIS A 537 85.73 85.70 -20.40
CA HIS A 537 86.72 86.74 -20.74
C HIS A 537 86.08 87.98 -21.35
N THR A 538 84.79 87.91 -21.68
CA THR A 538 84.02 89.01 -22.28
C THR A 538 82.68 89.23 -21.56
N ILE A 539 82.11 90.43 -21.72
CA ILE A 539 80.77 90.77 -21.22
C ILE A 539 79.69 89.93 -21.93
N GLU A 540 79.87 89.63 -23.22
CA GLU A 540 78.89 88.86 -24.01
C GLU A 540 78.76 87.40 -23.51
N GLU A 541 79.88 86.76 -23.18
CA GLU A 541 79.89 85.39 -22.63
C GLU A 541 79.15 85.30 -21.29
N ILE A 542 79.40 86.23 -20.36
CA ILE A 542 78.70 86.24 -19.07
C ILE A 542 77.22 86.61 -19.21
N GLN A 543 76.86 87.48 -20.17
CA GLN A 543 75.47 87.78 -20.48
C GLN A 543 74.73 86.55 -21.03
N GLY A 544 75.37 85.76 -21.88
CA GLY A 544 74.82 84.48 -22.36
C GLY A 544 74.51 83.49 -21.24
N LEU A 545 75.39 83.39 -20.23
CA LEU A 545 75.16 82.56 -19.04
C LEU A 545 74.02 83.09 -18.16
N ILE A 546 73.90 84.41 -18.02
CA ILE A 546 72.79 85.06 -17.29
C ILE A 546 71.44 84.81 -17.99
N ASP A 547 71.42 84.91 -19.32
CA ASP A 547 70.23 84.66 -20.12
C ASP A 547 69.81 83.19 -20.03
N ALA A 548 70.76 82.26 -20.11
CA ALA A 548 70.52 80.82 -19.91
C ALA A 548 69.98 80.52 -18.50
N HIS A 549 70.56 81.13 -17.46
CA HIS A 549 70.08 80.97 -16.08
C HIS A 549 68.68 81.58 -15.89
N SER A 550 68.37 82.69 -16.57
CA SER A 550 67.04 83.29 -16.57
C SER A 550 65.99 82.40 -17.24
N GLN A 551 66.36 81.74 -18.36
CA GLN A 551 65.51 80.73 -19.01
C GLN A 551 65.28 79.52 -18.11
N PHE A 552 66.32 79.03 -17.41
CA PHE A 552 66.18 77.96 -16.42
C PHE A 552 65.21 78.37 -15.30
N LYS A 553 65.33 79.58 -14.73
CA LYS A 553 64.40 80.07 -13.69
C LYS A 553 62.94 80.11 -14.16
N ALA A 554 62.68 80.36 -15.45
CA ALA A 554 61.32 80.32 -15.99
C ALA A 554 60.70 78.91 -15.91
N THR A 555 61.50 77.85 -15.96
CA THR A 555 61.02 76.45 -15.83
C THR A 555 60.67 76.05 -14.40
N LEU A 556 61.18 76.77 -13.39
CA LEU A 556 60.97 76.42 -11.97
C LEU A 556 59.50 76.41 -11.56
N GLY A 557 58.66 77.24 -12.18
CA GLY A 557 57.22 77.26 -11.90
C GLY A 557 56.50 75.99 -12.34
N GLU A 558 56.92 75.37 -13.43
CA GLU A 558 56.39 74.07 -13.88
C GLU A 558 56.97 72.93 -13.04
N ALA A 559 58.26 73.00 -12.70
CA ALA A 559 58.91 72.04 -11.81
C ALA A 559 58.29 72.00 -10.41
N ASP A 560 57.89 73.15 -9.84
CA ASP A 560 57.19 73.19 -8.54
C ASP A 560 55.82 72.53 -8.61
N LYS A 561 55.07 72.71 -9.71
CA LYS A 561 53.80 72.00 -9.93
C LYS A 561 54.00 70.49 -10.00
N GLU A 562 55.05 70.04 -10.68
CA GLU A 562 55.38 68.61 -10.77
C GLU A 562 55.78 68.04 -9.39
N TYR A 563 56.59 68.78 -8.62
CA TYR A 563 56.92 68.44 -7.24
C TYR A 563 55.68 68.32 -6.34
N GLN A 564 54.77 69.30 -6.39
CA GLN A 564 53.52 69.29 -5.63
C GLN A 564 52.64 68.09 -6.01
N ALA A 565 52.57 67.76 -7.29
CA ALA A 565 51.79 66.62 -7.75
C ALA A 565 52.40 65.28 -7.32
N ILE A 566 53.73 65.12 -7.38
CA ILE A 566 54.44 63.92 -6.88
C ILE A 566 54.22 63.73 -5.37
N THR A 567 54.30 64.80 -4.58
CA THR A 567 54.10 64.75 -3.12
C THR A 567 52.63 64.53 -2.74
N ALA A 568 51.68 65.03 -3.54
CA ALA A 568 50.25 64.77 -3.36
C ALA A 568 49.92 63.27 -3.49
N LEU A 569 50.52 62.55 -4.44
CA LEU A 569 50.33 61.11 -4.60
C LEU A 569 50.70 60.33 -3.34
N VAL A 570 51.85 60.63 -2.73
CA VAL A 570 52.29 59.97 -1.49
C VAL A 570 51.38 60.31 -0.31
N THR A 571 50.90 61.56 -0.24
CA THR A 571 49.95 61.99 0.78
C THR A 571 48.62 61.24 0.64
N GLU A 572 48.15 61.02 -0.58
CA GLU A 572 46.92 60.24 -0.84
C GLU A 572 47.08 58.76 -0.43
N VAL A 573 48.24 58.15 -0.72
CA VAL A 573 48.58 56.79 -0.26
C VAL A 573 48.60 56.75 1.26
N GLN A 574 49.25 57.69 1.94
CA GLN A 574 49.30 57.77 3.41
C GLN A 574 47.91 57.91 4.03
N ASN A 575 47.08 58.81 3.50
CA ASN A 575 45.71 59.00 3.96
C ASN A 575 44.87 57.73 3.80
N THR A 576 45.01 57.04 2.66
CA THR A 576 44.29 55.79 2.38
C THR A 576 44.77 54.67 3.30
N ALA A 577 46.08 54.51 3.46
CA ALA A 577 46.69 53.51 4.34
C ALA A 577 46.29 53.71 5.82
N GLN A 578 46.28 54.95 6.31
CA GLN A 578 45.86 55.27 7.68
C GLN A 578 44.36 55.03 7.89
N LYS A 579 43.51 55.47 6.95
CA LYS A 579 42.06 55.33 7.05
C LYS A 579 41.62 53.85 7.13
N TYR A 580 42.26 52.99 6.36
CA TYR A 580 41.89 51.57 6.26
C TYR A 580 42.85 50.62 7.02
N GLN A 581 43.85 51.16 7.73
CA GLN A 581 44.84 50.42 8.53
C GLN A 581 45.53 49.29 7.74
N ILE A 582 45.96 49.58 6.51
CA ILE A 582 46.57 48.59 5.62
C ILE A 582 48.07 48.46 5.95
N PRO A 583 48.54 47.29 6.43
CA PRO A 583 49.95 47.09 6.76
C PRO A 583 50.83 47.11 5.52
N GLY A 584 51.98 47.78 5.58
CA GLY A 584 52.96 47.81 4.47
C GLY A 584 52.55 48.64 3.25
N ALA A 585 51.42 49.37 3.32
CA ALA A 585 50.93 50.20 2.22
C ALA A 585 51.76 51.46 1.92
N LEU A 586 52.83 51.72 2.69
CA LEU A 586 53.72 52.86 2.46
C LEU A 586 54.95 52.49 1.63
N ASP A 587 55.26 51.19 1.53
CA ASP A 587 56.44 50.71 0.83
C ASP A 587 56.16 50.62 -0.67
N ASN A 588 56.81 51.46 -1.47
CA ASN A 588 56.65 51.46 -2.92
C ASN A 588 57.45 50.33 -3.56
N PRO A 589 56.81 49.35 -4.25
CA PRO A 589 57.53 48.24 -4.88
C PRO A 589 58.22 48.61 -6.19
N TYR A 590 57.92 49.77 -6.79
CA TYR A 590 58.37 50.15 -8.13
C TYR A 590 59.58 51.09 -8.13
N THR A 591 59.94 51.69 -6.99
CA THR A 591 61.07 52.61 -6.89
C THR A 591 61.64 52.63 -5.48
N THR A 592 62.95 52.86 -5.37
CA THR A 592 63.64 53.11 -4.10
C THR A 592 63.60 54.59 -3.70
N LEU A 593 63.13 55.47 -4.59
CA LEU A 593 62.99 56.89 -4.31
C LEU A 593 61.85 57.13 -3.31
N THR A 594 62.10 57.95 -2.30
CA THR A 594 61.09 58.36 -1.32
C THR A 594 60.72 59.82 -1.52
N ALA A 595 59.50 60.21 -1.11
CA ALA A 595 59.09 61.60 -1.14
C ALA A 595 60.10 62.52 -0.42
N GLN A 596 60.67 62.03 0.70
CA GLN A 596 61.67 62.79 1.45
C GLN A 596 62.93 63.09 0.63
N VAL A 597 63.42 62.13 -0.16
CA VAL A 597 64.59 62.34 -1.04
C VAL A 597 64.29 63.42 -2.08
N ILE A 598 63.11 63.36 -2.72
CA ILE A 598 62.68 64.37 -3.70
C ILE A 598 62.53 65.75 -3.05
N THR A 599 61.92 65.83 -1.86
CA THR A 599 61.77 67.06 -1.09
C THR A 599 63.12 67.68 -0.72
N ASN A 600 64.09 66.86 -0.29
CA ASN A 600 65.42 67.34 0.04
C ASN A 600 66.14 67.91 -1.19
N LYS A 601 66.12 67.19 -2.32
CA LYS A 601 66.74 67.65 -3.58
C LYS A 601 66.08 68.91 -4.13
N TRP A 602 64.75 69.01 -4.07
CA TRP A 602 64.04 70.23 -4.44
C TRP A 602 64.43 71.42 -3.56
N GLY A 603 64.61 71.17 -2.25
CA GLY A 603 65.13 72.17 -1.31
C GLY A 603 66.52 72.67 -1.67
N GLU A 604 67.43 71.78 -2.08
CA GLU A 604 68.79 72.16 -2.53
C GLU A 604 68.76 72.97 -3.83
N VAL A 605 67.99 72.58 -4.85
CA VAL A 605 67.83 73.38 -6.09
C VAL A 605 67.35 74.79 -5.76
N ARG A 606 66.31 74.93 -4.91
CA ARG A 606 65.78 76.25 -4.52
C ARG A 606 66.79 77.11 -3.77
N LYS A 607 67.75 76.50 -3.07
CA LYS A 607 68.82 77.18 -2.35
C LYS A 607 69.97 77.59 -3.28
N LEU A 608 70.29 76.76 -4.28
CA LEU A 608 71.37 77.00 -5.24
C LEU A 608 71.03 78.09 -6.25
N VAL A 609 69.77 78.23 -6.67
CA VAL A 609 69.33 79.27 -7.62
C VAL A 609 69.77 80.70 -7.22
N PRO A 610 69.44 81.22 -6.02
CA PRO A 610 69.88 82.56 -5.63
C PRO A 610 71.40 82.68 -5.46
N GLN A 611 72.10 81.59 -5.15
CA GLN A 611 73.57 81.57 -5.06
C GLN A 611 74.21 81.70 -6.46
N ARG A 612 73.62 81.01 -7.45
CA ARG A 612 74.04 81.11 -8.86
C ARG A 612 73.82 82.51 -9.42
N ASP A 613 72.65 83.11 -9.15
CA ASP A 613 72.35 84.51 -9.46
C ASP A 613 73.44 85.45 -8.91
N ALA A 614 73.79 85.32 -7.62
CA ALA A 614 74.82 86.14 -7.00
C ALA A 614 76.21 85.94 -7.63
N THR A 615 76.55 84.71 -7.98
CA THR A 615 77.85 84.36 -8.60
C THR A 615 77.96 84.94 -10.01
N LEU A 616 76.92 84.79 -10.82
CA LEU A 616 76.86 85.34 -12.18
C LEU A 616 76.90 86.87 -12.15
N GLN A 617 76.18 87.51 -11.22
CA GLN A 617 76.18 88.97 -11.09
C GLN A 617 77.54 89.52 -10.64
N ALA A 618 78.24 88.82 -9.74
CA ALA A 618 79.58 89.19 -9.30
C ALA A 618 80.58 89.11 -10.46
N GLU A 619 80.52 88.06 -11.29
CA GLU A 619 81.39 87.95 -12.47
C GLU A 619 81.02 88.98 -13.53
N LEU A 620 79.73 89.29 -13.74
CA LEU A 620 79.32 90.39 -14.64
C LEU A 620 79.93 91.72 -14.19
N GLN A 621 79.86 92.04 -12.90
CA GLN A 621 80.46 93.26 -12.35
C GLN A 621 81.98 93.29 -12.59
N LYS A 622 82.65 92.15 -12.43
CA LYS A 622 84.09 92.01 -12.71
C LYS A 622 84.40 92.23 -14.18
N GLN A 623 83.63 91.64 -15.10
CA GLN A 623 83.82 91.86 -16.55
C GLN A 623 83.51 93.30 -16.98
N GLN A 624 82.53 93.96 -16.37
CA GLN A 624 82.27 95.39 -16.56
C GLN A 624 83.43 96.26 -16.06
N ASN A 625 84.02 95.92 -14.91
CA ASN A 625 85.20 96.61 -14.39
C ASN A 625 86.40 96.41 -15.31
N ASN A 626 86.63 95.19 -15.79
CA ASN A 626 87.67 94.85 -16.77
C ASN A 626 87.51 95.68 -18.06
N GLU A 627 86.29 95.78 -18.58
CA GLU A 627 85.99 96.59 -19.77
C GLU A 627 86.21 98.09 -19.53
N SER A 628 85.86 98.59 -18.34
CA SER A 628 86.14 99.98 -17.95
C SER A 628 87.65 100.24 -17.90
N LEU A 629 88.43 99.34 -17.33
CA LEU A 629 89.90 99.42 -17.31
C LEU A 629 90.49 99.39 -18.73
N ARG A 630 89.98 98.51 -19.62
CA ARG A 630 90.37 98.48 -21.04
C ARG A 630 90.13 99.83 -21.72
N ARG A 631 88.95 100.43 -21.52
CA ARG A 631 88.60 101.74 -22.08
C ARG A 631 89.45 102.87 -21.51
N GLN A 632 89.65 102.91 -20.20
CA GLN A 632 90.46 103.95 -19.54
C GLN A 632 91.93 103.89 -20.01
N PHE A 633 92.50 102.69 -20.10
CA PHE A 633 93.84 102.51 -20.65
C PHE A 633 93.91 102.98 -22.10
N ALA A 634 92.93 102.58 -22.93
CA ALA A 634 92.89 102.96 -24.33
C ALA A 634 92.72 104.46 -24.54
N GLU A 635 91.86 105.13 -23.77
CA GLU A 635 91.67 106.58 -23.83
C GLU A 635 92.98 107.33 -23.55
N LYS A 636 93.72 106.92 -22.51
CA LYS A 636 95.02 107.52 -22.15
C LYS A 636 96.09 107.19 -23.19
N ALA A 637 96.20 105.93 -23.61
CA ALA A 637 97.17 105.48 -24.60
C ALA A 637 96.95 106.14 -25.97
N ASN A 638 95.70 106.24 -26.43
CA ASN A 638 95.33 106.92 -27.68
C ASN A 638 95.57 108.44 -27.61
N GLY A 639 95.61 109.03 -26.42
CA GLY A 639 96.01 110.42 -26.22
C GLY A 639 97.53 110.63 -26.20
N VAL A 640 98.26 109.73 -25.52
CA VAL A 640 99.71 109.87 -25.33
C VAL A 640 100.51 109.43 -26.56
N GLY A 641 100.12 108.35 -27.25
CA GLY A 641 100.81 107.86 -28.45
C GLY A 641 101.05 108.95 -29.51
N PRO A 642 99.98 109.61 -30.02
CA PRO A 642 100.11 110.70 -30.98
C PRO A 642 100.84 111.94 -30.41
N TRP A 643 100.75 112.17 -29.10
CA TRP A 643 101.48 113.27 -28.47
C TRP A 643 102.98 112.99 -28.47
N ILE A 644 103.44 111.77 -28.16
CA ILE A 644 104.86 111.39 -28.23
C ILE A 644 105.39 111.56 -29.65
N GLU A 645 104.66 111.05 -30.65
CA GLU A 645 105.03 111.22 -32.07
C GLU A 645 105.19 112.70 -32.43
N LYS A 646 104.21 113.54 -32.07
CA LYS A 646 104.25 114.98 -32.32
C LYS A 646 105.42 115.68 -31.62
N GLN A 647 105.77 115.27 -30.40
CA GLN A 647 106.93 115.82 -29.68
C GLN A 647 108.26 115.34 -30.29
N MET A 648 108.36 114.07 -30.69
CA MET A 648 109.54 113.54 -31.39
C MET A 648 109.78 114.26 -32.71
N ASP A 649 108.74 114.46 -33.52
CA ASP A 649 108.80 115.23 -34.76
C ASP A 649 109.21 116.69 -34.51
N ALA A 650 108.65 117.32 -33.46
CA ALA A 650 108.96 118.70 -33.10
C ALA A 650 110.40 118.89 -32.62
N VAL A 651 110.94 117.95 -31.83
CA VAL A 651 112.34 117.95 -31.38
C VAL A 651 113.30 117.69 -32.56
N ALA A 652 112.96 116.74 -33.44
CA ALA A 652 113.72 116.49 -34.67
C ALA A 652 113.77 117.74 -35.58
N ALA A 653 112.68 118.49 -35.66
CA ALA A 653 112.61 119.74 -36.43
C ALA A 653 113.50 120.86 -35.86
N ILE A 654 113.73 120.92 -34.54
CA ILE A 654 114.66 121.90 -33.93
C ILE A 654 116.11 121.61 -34.32
N GLY A 655 116.52 120.34 -34.35
CA GLY A 655 117.86 119.92 -34.75
C GLY A 655 118.21 120.21 -36.22
N MET A 656 117.21 120.38 -37.08
CA MET A 656 117.37 120.68 -38.51
C MET A 656 117.44 122.18 -38.84
N GLY A 657 117.45 123.07 -37.84
CA GLY A 657 117.87 124.47 -37.89
C GLY A 657 117.54 125.30 -39.15
N MET A 658 116.43 126.07 -39.12
CA MET A 658 116.22 127.20 -40.04
C MET A 658 117.33 128.26 -39.85
N HIS A 659 118.01 128.62 -40.95
CA HIS A 659 119.00 129.70 -40.99
C HIS A 659 118.40 131.02 -40.47
N GLY A 660 118.88 131.49 -39.32
CA GLY A 660 118.57 132.83 -38.80
C GLY A 660 118.13 132.91 -37.33
N SER A 661 117.89 131.79 -36.63
CA SER A 661 117.56 131.83 -35.19
C SER A 661 118.81 131.75 -34.31
N VAL A 662 118.93 132.66 -33.34
CA VAL A 662 120.01 132.68 -32.34
C VAL A 662 119.97 131.40 -31.51
N LEU A 663 121.15 130.83 -31.17
CA LEU A 663 121.27 129.59 -30.40
C LEU A 663 120.48 129.60 -29.07
N GLU A 664 120.33 130.78 -28.46
CA GLU A 664 119.50 130.97 -27.25
C GLU A 664 118.02 130.68 -27.48
N ASP A 665 117.49 130.95 -28.67
CA ASP A 665 116.07 130.74 -29.01
C ASP A 665 115.77 129.25 -29.22
N GLN A 666 116.72 128.50 -29.79
CA GLN A 666 116.63 127.04 -29.89
C GLN A 666 116.74 126.37 -28.52
N LEU A 667 117.62 126.87 -27.65
CA LEU A 667 117.77 126.39 -26.28
C LEU A 667 116.49 126.65 -25.45
N ASN A 668 115.85 127.82 -25.60
CA ASN A 668 114.61 128.12 -24.91
C ASN A 668 113.46 127.22 -25.38
N ARG A 669 113.32 126.96 -26.70
CA ARG A 669 112.31 126.01 -27.20
C ARG A 669 112.54 124.58 -26.72
N LEU A 670 113.79 124.13 -26.66
CA LEU A 670 114.10 122.81 -26.08
C LEU A 670 113.76 122.74 -24.59
N LYS A 671 113.99 123.81 -23.82
CA LYS A 671 113.53 123.90 -22.42
C LYS A 671 112.01 123.92 -22.30
N ASP A 672 111.30 124.56 -23.23
CA ASP A 672 109.83 124.53 -23.25
C ASP A 672 109.30 123.11 -23.54
N TYR A 673 109.94 122.37 -24.46
CA TYR A 673 109.62 120.96 -24.71
C TYR A 673 110.01 120.05 -23.55
N GLU A 674 111.14 120.29 -22.89
CA GLU A 674 111.54 119.61 -21.66
C GLU A 674 110.47 119.81 -20.56
N ASN A 675 110.01 121.05 -20.35
CA ASN A 675 108.92 121.36 -19.42
C ASN A 675 107.60 120.69 -19.83
N ALA A 676 107.29 120.63 -21.14
CA ALA A 676 106.10 119.93 -21.64
C ALA A 676 106.18 118.41 -21.40
N VAL A 677 107.36 117.80 -21.53
CA VAL A 677 107.61 116.39 -21.20
C VAL A 677 107.49 116.14 -19.70
N ILE A 678 108.06 117.01 -18.88
CA ILE A 678 107.93 116.94 -17.41
C ILE A 678 106.46 117.08 -17.00
N SER A 679 105.69 117.98 -17.63
CA SER A 679 104.27 118.15 -17.36
C SER A 679 103.43 116.94 -17.77
N ASN A 680 103.82 116.21 -18.82
CA ASN A 680 103.08 115.05 -19.30
C ASN A 680 103.47 113.74 -18.59
N LYS A 681 104.53 113.75 -17.78
CA LYS A 681 104.94 112.62 -16.93
C LYS A 681 103.80 112.12 -16.04
N ALA A 682 102.98 113.02 -15.49
CA ALA A 682 101.84 112.64 -14.65
C ALA A 682 100.81 111.75 -15.39
N ILE A 683 100.58 112.00 -16.68
CA ILE A 683 99.64 111.21 -17.50
C ILE A 683 100.24 109.84 -17.85
N MET A 684 101.55 109.78 -18.09
CA MET A 684 102.27 108.52 -18.31
C MET A 684 102.31 107.64 -17.06
N ASP A 685 102.58 108.23 -15.89
CA ASP A 685 102.57 107.51 -14.60
C ASP A 685 101.14 107.00 -14.27
N GLU A 686 100.10 107.76 -14.63
CA GLU A 686 98.70 107.32 -14.49
C GLU A 686 98.35 106.19 -15.47
N MET A 687 98.82 106.26 -16.72
CA MET A 687 98.63 105.20 -17.73
C MET A 687 99.31 103.89 -17.31
N GLU A 688 100.52 103.95 -16.76
CA GLU A 688 101.25 102.78 -16.23
C GLU A 688 100.50 102.16 -15.04
N LYS A 689 99.93 102.98 -14.15
CA LYS A 689 99.11 102.50 -13.04
C LYS A 689 97.83 101.79 -13.51
N ILE A 690 97.18 102.30 -14.55
CA ILE A 690 96.02 101.66 -15.17
C ILE A 690 96.47 100.35 -15.85
N HIS A 691 97.61 100.34 -16.55
CA HIS A 691 98.18 99.14 -17.16
C HIS A 691 98.45 98.05 -16.14
N GLN A 692 99.08 98.42 -15.01
CA GLN A 692 99.32 97.52 -13.90
C GLN A 692 98.00 96.96 -13.34
N SER A 693 96.97 97.79 -13.19
CA SER A 693 95.64 97.34 -12.74
C SER A 693 94.95 96.39 -13.74
N VAL A 694 95.15 96.61 -15.05
CA VAL A 694 94.68 95.72 -16.14
C VAL A 694 95.38 94.36 -16.07
N GLN A 695 96.70 94.34 -15.89
CA GLN A 695 97.49 93.12 -15.75
C GLN A 695 97.16 92.36 -14.45
N GLU A 696 97.02 93.06 -13.32
CA GLU A 696 96.61 92.47 -12.03
C GLU A 696 95.19 91.87 -12.11
N SER A 697 94.33 92.41 -12.98
CA SER A 697 92.99 91.88 -13.27
C SER A 697 93.01 90.74 -14.31
N MET A 698 94.20 90.27 -14.72
CA MET A 698 94.42 89.19 -15.71
C MET A 698 93.79 89.47 -17.08
N VAL A 699 93.76 90.73 -17.50
CA VAL A 699 93.26 91.15 -18.81
C VAL A 699 94.45 91.45 -19.72
N PHE A 700 94.68 90.64 -20.74
CA PHE A 700 95.85 90.77 -21.64
C PHE A 700 95.51 91.28 -23.04
N GLU A 701 94.22 91.31 -23.40
CA GLU A 701 93.74 91.84 -24.67
C GLU A 701 93.06 93.20 -24.48
N ASN A 702 93.46 94.22 -25.25
CA ASN A 702 92.77 95.50 -25.29
C ASN A 702 92.48 95.92 -26.74
N ARG A 703 91.25 95.65 -27.19
CA ARG A 703 90.78 95.95 -28.55
C ARG A 703 90.46 97.44 -28.78
N CYS A 704 90.60 98.29 -27.75
CA CYS A 704 90.23 99.72 -27.81
C CYS A 704 91.40 100.67 -28.16
N VAL A 705 92.65 100.17 -28.22
CA VAL A 705 93.83 100.98 -28.61
C VAL A 705 93.94 101.01 -30.13
N TYR A 706 94.00 102.20 -30.73
CA TYR A 706 94.22 102.36 -32.18
C TYR A 706 95.73 102.38 -32.47
N CYS A 707 96.31 101.26 -32.88
CA CYS A 707 97.66 101.26 -33.45
C CYS A 707 97.63 101.81 -34.89
N LEU A 708 98.03 103.07 -35.05
CA LEU A 708 98.46 103.62 -36.33
C LEU A 708 99.95 103.29 -36.52
N TYR A 709 100.32 102.05 -36.82
CA TYR A 709 101.51 101.70 -37.63
C TYR A 709 101.62 100.17 -37.80
N HIS A 710 101.70 99.78 -39.07
CA HIS A 710 101.95 98.46 -39.66
C HIS A 710 100.77 97.50 -39.92
N PRO A 711 100.34 97.36 -41.21
CA PRO A 711 99.71 96.15 -41.70
C PRO A 711 100.78 95.08 -41.92
N GLN A 712 100.38 93.80 -41.86
CA GLN A 712 101.20 92.58 -41.95
C GLN A 712 101.67 92.05 -40.60
N PHE A 713 100.81 91.29 -39.93
CA PHE A 713 101.05 89.91 -39.50
C PHE A 713 99.79 89.46 -38.76
N ASP A 714 98.92 88.72 -39.47
CA ASP A 714 98.13 87.60 -38.94
C ASP A 714 97.18 87.10 -40.04
N GLN A 715 97.78 86.45 -41.03
CA GLN A 715 97.23 85.18 -41.51
C GLN A 715 97.78 84.11 -40.57
N HIS A 716 96.97 83.64 -39.62
CA HIS A 716 96.82 82.23 -39.22
C HIS A 716 96.06 82.10 -37.90
N SER A 717 95.08 81.19 -37.89
CA SER A 717 94.22 80.74 -36.77
C SER A 717 92.92 81.57 -36.63
N SER A 718 91.71 81.02 -36.75
CA SER A 718 91.21 79.64 -36.76
C SER A 718 90.02 79.49 -37.69
#